data_AF-A0A8C7CSD7-F1
#
_entry.id   AF-A0A8C7CSD7-F1
#
_cell.length_a   1.000
_cell.length_b   1.000
_cell.length_c   1.000
_cell.angle_alpha   90.00
_cell.angle_beta   90.00
_cell.angle_gamma   90.00
#
_symmetry.space_group_name_H-M   'P 1'
#
loop_
_entity.id
_entity.type
_entity.pdbx_description
1 polymer ?
#
loop_
_entity_poly.entity_id
_entity_poly.type
_entity_poly.pdbx_seq_one_letter_code
_entity_poly.pdbx_strand_id
1 'polypeptide(L)'
;MGQTCGFSLGNIVLVLLLLCEGSVGLYFPQNQYKETVYVGQSAGTPVLQVHAMVESDSQRPHFYLCYLRPPTYAPWFLLDETTGILSMNKTLEWSDFDSAYKFWKLPLSVIAATRPLKKFLCGLGHPTVQVSLTFINDTAPPCGQTRPELKKLCFPDKDLSSHIKENRFPGALRQLRQLTRLNVCPNYTISYSVESDVPAPFAVNDNTTELVVTAPLDREESETYSPMLICTVQTDTMVDTFFVTLHINVYDEDDNAPYVSGTDTEDVVLEFDRKQGSSFGNLVVYDRDTTPRYPKSQSQNRFVGNMMTNDSWINEMFTIEYSFKEEKAIFGNVRGTVHEFRLALKKNLSVTENRTFQLDYLVNDTTYPGPEGTVMLHYNITVLPVPILFTNVTYLFALTRRANVYSQVGRICVDNSLKFQGINVTYRLVVAEKTGNVSDDVQSCYAAISIAQSLKDMVGVLYVNDTEALRRPECQDLQYVVIAQEQQNLLQASTQILVVLDSDIDKQGLEDQQFLSCAKGRQRGDCETIRGLGATTGRCQWRQGSAKGISESYSTCSPDLRTCPDGFCDAVESKDASICPQDCTIEPVIGGHEKGIMSGIRAGHGTCYCYSEKCFCEKDDIEEAMCDEVCKTIIATAVLLSFIVSILLSSYFIHRYHKNSPKPPITSAEMTFRRPAQSYPISYSANNMRRGSLDSMENQVAIDTFKIPEDPKWEFPRKNLVLGKTLGEGEFGKVVKATAFRLKGKAGYTTVAVKMLKDHASHSELRDLLSEFTLLKQVNHPHVIKMYGACSQDGPMYLIVEYAKYGSLRNFLRESRKVGPSYMSGNDANRNSSYLENPDERALTMGDLISFTWQISRGMQYLAEMKLVHRDLAARNVLVAEGRKMKISDFGLSRDVYEEDSYVKRSKGRIPVKWMAIESLFDHIYTTQSDVWSFGVLLWEIVTLGGNPYPGIAPERLFNLLKTGYRMEKPENCTEEMYNLMLRCWKQESNKRPIFIDISKELEKMMVKNRDYLDLAASTPADALLYDDALSEEDTPLVDSNNAPLPRTIPSTWIENKLYGMSYPNWPEKSPVLLNRLDATNPVFTRYANDSVYANWMALPSPAKIVEKIDS
;
A
#
# COMPACT_ATOMS: atom_id res chain seq x y z
N MET A 1 -36.78 -44.92 -64.22
CA MET A 1 -35.59 -44.71 -63.37
C MET A 1 -36.05 -43.83 -62.22
N GLY A 2 -35.91 -44.14 -60.93
CA GLY A 2 -35.27 -45.28 -60.27
C GLY A 2 -34.64 -44.82 -58.94
N GLN A 3 -35.00 -45.47 -57.83
CA GLN A 3 -34.38 -45.40 -56.49
C GLN A 3 -34.68 -44.19 -55.54
N THR A 4 -35.48 -44.52 -54.51
CA THR A 4 -35.28 -44.25 -53.06
C THR A 4 -34.94 -42.84 -52.56
N CYS A 5 -35.91 -42.21 -51.87
CA CYS A 5 -35.64 -41.19 -50.85
C CYS A 5 -35.07 -41.87 -49.58
N GLY A 6 -33.84 -41.50 -49.20
CA GLY A 6 -33.22 -41.90 -47.93
C GLY A 6 -33.49 -40.89 -46.81
N PHE A 7 -33.66 -41.37 -45.58
CA PHE A 7 -33.81 -40.53 -44.38
C PHE A 7 -32.51 -39.75 -44.09
N SER A 8 -32.64 -38.45 -43.81
CA SER A 8 -31.53 -37.59 -43.35
C SER A 8 -31.55 -37.41 -41.83
N LEU A 9 -30.36 -37.34 -41.21
CA LEU A 9 -30.13 -37.45 -39.76
C LEU A 9 -30.75 -36.34 -38.88
N GLY A 10 -31.33 -35.28 -39.45
CA GLY A 10 -31.77 -34.08 -38.71
C GLY A 10 -32.80 -34.34 -37.61
N ASN A 11 -33.77 -35.24 -37.83
CA ASN A 11 -34.86 -35.49 -36.87
C ASN A 11 -34.45 -36.39 -35.70
N ILE A 12 -33.28 -37.04 -35.75
CA ILE A 12 -32.80 -37.86 -34.62
C ILE A 12 -32.23 -36.97 -33.51
N VAL A 13 -31.60 -35.83 -33.85
CA VAL A 13 -31.05 -34.90 -32.85
C VAL A 13 -32.16 -34.19 -32.07
N LEU A 14 -33.26 -33.79 -32.71
CA LEU A 14 -34.39 -33.16 -32.03
C LEU A 14 -35.12 -34.14 -31.07
N VAL A 15 -35.20 -35.42 -31.45
CA VAL A 15 -35.77 -36.47 -30.59
C VAL A 15 -34.80 -36.90 -29.48
N LEU A 16 -33.48 -36.86 -29.69
CA LEU A 16 -32.50 -37.06 -28.61
C LEU A 16 -32.44 -35.88 -27.63
N LEU A 17 -32.62 -34.63 -28.09
CA LEU A 17 -32.73 -33.47 -27.20
C LEU A 17 -34.00 -33.55 -26.31
N LEU A 18 -35.10 -34.09 -26.84
CA LEU A 18 -36.32 -34.37 -26.06
C LEU A 18 -36.24 -35.64 -25.19
N LEU A 19 -35.18 -36.46 -25.33
CA LEU A 19 -34.92 -37.64 -24.49
C LEU A 19 -33.74 -37.45 -23.51
N CYS A 20 -32.99 -36.36 -23.65
CA CYS A 20 -32.02 -35.88 -22.67
C CYS A 20 -32.63 -34.77 -21.79
N GLU A 21 -33.73 -35.09 -21.08
CA GLU A 21 -34.09 -34.39 -19.83
C GLU A 21 -33.03 -34.73 -18.75
N GLY A 22 -31.80 -34.22 -18.95
CA GLY A 22 -30.67 -34.39 -18.05
C GLY A 22 -30.82 -33.55 -16.79
N SER A 23 -31.81 -33.90 -15.96
CA SER A 23 -32.02 -33.40 -14.58
C SER A 23 -31.61 -31.93 -14.33
N VAL A 24 -32.24 -31.02 -15.07
CA VAL A 24 -32.46 -29.65 -14.59
C VAL A 24 -33.33 -29.78 -13.33
N GLY A 25 -32.90 -29.25 -12.19
CA GLY A 25 -33.68 -29.34 -10.95
C GLY A 25 -32.92 -29.50 -9.64
N LEU A 26 -31.83 -30.27 -9.63
CA LEU A 26 -31.24 -30.77 -8.38
C LEU A 26 -29.74 -30.49 -8.26
N TYR A 27 -29.32 -30.03 -7.09
CA TYR A 27 -27.90 -29.97 -6.71
C TYR A 27 -27.69 -30.40 -5.26
N PHE A 28 -26.47 -30.87 -4.95
CA PHE A 28 -26.08 -31.22 -3.58
C PHE A 28 -25.51 -29.97 -2.89
N PRO A 29 -26.00 -29.57 -1.70
CA PRO A 29 -25.51 -28.37 -0.98
C PRO A 29 -24.11 -28.53 -0.37
N GLN A 30 -23.48 -29.71 -0.53
CA GLN A 30 -22.18 -30.06 0.00
C GLN A 30 -21.35 -30.73 -1.09
N ASN A 31 -20.07 -30.35 -1.20
CA ASN A 31 -19.15 -30.91 -2.20
C ASN A 31 -18.73 -32.36 -1.88
N GLN A 32 -18.72 -32.74 -0.61
CA GLN A 32 -18.35 -34.06 -0.14
C GLN A 32 -18.98 -34.34 1.23
N TYR A 33 -19.50 -35.55 1.43
CA TYR A 33 -19.95 -36.05 2.72
C TYR A 33 -18.87 -36.95 3.35
N LYS A 34 -18.67 -36.89 4.66
CA LYS A 34 -17.65 -37.66 5.40
C LYS A 34 -18.29 -38.29 6.64
N GLU A 35 -17.87 -39.51 6.98
CA GLU A 35 -18.26 -40.19 8.23
C GLU A 35 -17.25 -41.29 8.57
N THR A 36 -17.33 -41.81 9.79
CA THR A 36 -16.51 -42.88 10.36
C THR A 36 -17.32 -44.16 10.57
N VAL A 37 -16.74 -45.29 10.18
CA VAL A 37 -17.35 -46.63 10.24
C VAL A 37 -16.44 -47.56 11.03
N TYR A 38 -17.03 -48.38 11.90
CA TYR A 38 -16.34 -49.16 12.93
C TYR A 38 -16.65 -50.66 12.82
N VAL A 39 -15.73 -51.50 13.30
CA VAL A 39 -15.93 -52.95 13.36
C VAL A 39 -17.03 -53.29 14.37
N GLY A 40 -17.87 -54.28 14.07
CA GLY A 40 -18.97 -54.70 14.93
C GLY A 40 -20.25 -53.86 14.81
N GLN A 41 -20.29 -52.83 13.96
CA GLN A 41 -21.56 -52.15 13.63
C GLN A 41 -22.51 -53.13 12.92
N SER A 42 -23.75 -53.23 13.41
CA SER A 42 -24.76 -54.17 12.91
C SER A 42 -25.40 -53.70 11.60
N ALA A 43 -25.84 -54.66 10.78
CA ALA A 43 -26.78 -54.37 9.69
C ALA A 43 -28.02 -53.59 10.19
N GLY A 44 -28.55 -52.69 9.35
CA GLY A 44 -29.61 -51.74 9.67
C GLY A 44 -29.14 -50.44 10.33
N THR A 45 -27.88 -50.32 10.76
CA THR A 45 -27.38 -49.08 11.41
C THR A 45 -27.28 -47.93 10.40
N PRO A 46 -27.88 -46.76 10.64
CA PRO A 46 -27.72 -45.59 9.78
C PRO A 46 -26.32 -44.99 9.94
N VAL A 47 -25.72 -44.58 8.83
CA VAL A 47 -24.36 -44.04 8.75
C VAL A 47 -24.41 -42.52 8.59
N LEU A 48 -25.04 -42.03 7.51
CA LEU A 48 -25.20 -40.60 7.22
C LEU A 48 -26.41 -40.36 6.31
N GLN A 49 -26.80 -39.10 6.14
CA GLN A 49 -27.92 -38.70 5.29
C GLN A 49 -27.44 -37.68 4.24
N VAL A 50 -27.73 -37.95 2.97
CA VAL A 50 -27.40 -37.07 1.84
C VAL A 50 -28.62 -36.23 1.48
N HIS A 51 -28.41 -34.95 1.19
CA HIS A 51 -29.45 -33.98 0.88
C HIS A 51 -29.28 -33.46 -0.54
N ALA A 52 -30.39 -33.13 -1.22
CA ALA A 52 -30.39 -32.44 -2.50
C ALA A 52 -31.43 -31.31 -2.45
N MET A 53 -31.03 -30.13 -2.91
CA MET A 53 -31.89 -28.94 -3.02
C MET A 53 -32.70 -29.01 -4.32
N VAL A 54 -33.90 -28.42 -4.32
CA VAL A 54 -34.85 -28.46 -5.44
C VAL A 54 -35.03 -27.10 -6.11
N GLU A 55 -35.35 -27.10 -7.41
CA GLU A 55 -35.66 -25.88 -8.17
C GLU A 55 -37.18 -25.61 -8.28
N SER A 56 -38.04 -26.56 -7.88
CA SER A 56 -39.49 -26.31 -7.74
C SER A 56 -40.19 -27.30 -6.81
N ASP A 57 -41.31 -26.89 -6.21
CA ASP A 57 -42.16 -27.70 -5.32
C ASP A 57 -42.71 -29.01 -5.96
N SER A 58 -42.66 -29.11 -7.29
CA SER A 58 -43.09 -30.31 -8.03
C SER A 58 -42.05 -31.44 -8.02
N GLN A 59 -40.79 -31.12 -7.70
CA GLN A 59 -39.67 -32.07 -7.75
C GLN A 59 -39.53 -32.83 -6.43
N ARG A 60 -39.15 -34.11 -6.52
CA ARG A 60 -38.74 -34.92 -5.37
C ARG A 60 -37.41 -35.62 -5.69
N PRO A 61 -36.37 -35.42 -4.87
CA PRO A 61 -35.09 -36.08 -5.10
C PRO A 61 -35.20 -37.57 -4.81
N HIS A 62 -34.66 -38.38 -5.71
CA HIS A 62 -34.46 -39.82 -5.55
C HIS A 62 -32.96 -40.11 -5.59
N PHE A 63 -32.44 -40.80 -4.58
CA PHE A 63 -31.00 -40.99 -4.36
C PHE A 63 -30.53 -42.39 -4.75
N TYR A 64 -29.39 -42.47 -5.45
CA TYR A 64 -28.84 -43.75 -5.91
C TYR A 64 -27.33 -43.84 -5.71
N LEU A 65 -26.85 -44.98 -5.22
CA LEU A 65 -25.42 -45.31 -5.26
C LEU A 65 -24.99 -45.59 -6.70
N CYS A 66 -23.81 -45.10 -7.06
CA CYS A 66 -23.33 -45.09 -8.44
C CYS A 66 -21.85 -45.47 -8.53
N TYR A 67 -21.50 -46.27 -9.54
CA TYR A 67 -20.13 -46.73 -9.74
C TYR A 67 -19.85 -47.07 -11.22
N LEU A 68 -18.69 -46.63 -11.72
CA LEU A 68 -18.17 -47.09 -13.03
C LEU A 68 -17.72 -48.56 -12.99
N ARG A 69 -17.21 -49.01 -11.85
CA ARG A 69 -17.03 -50.42 -11.46
C ARG A 69 -17.35 -50.52 -9.96
N PRO A 70 -18.22 -51.42 -9.51
CA PRO A 70 -18.57 -51.53 -8.10
C PRO A 70 -17.34 -51.99 -7.29
N PRO A 71 -16.91 -51.24 -6.25
CA PRO A 71 -15.87 -51.72 -5.35
C PRO A 71 -16.41 -52.90 -4.50
N THR A 72 -15.51 -53.75 -4.00
CA THR A 72 -15.84 -54.94 -3.21
C THR A 72 -16.67 -54.65 -1.96
N TYR A 73 -16.52 -53.46 -1.39
CA TYR A 73 -17.24 -52.97 -0.22
C TYR A 73 -18.59 -52.28 -0.52
N ALA A 74 -18.93 -52.01 -1.79
CA ALA A 74 -20.21 -51.35 -2.11
C ALA A 74 -21.44 -52.11 -1.58
N PRO A 75 -21.52 -53.46 -1.64
CA PRO A 75 -22.67 -54.21 -1.11
C PRO A 75 -22.83 -54.15 0.42
N TRP A 76 -21.85 -53.61 1.15
CA TRP A 76 -21.94 -53.43 2.61
C TRP A 76 -22.87 -52.28 3.01
N PHE A 77 -23.24 -51.42 2.06
CA PHE A 77 -24.05 -50.23 2.29
C PHE A 77 -25.35 -50.27 1.46
N LEU A 78 -26.43 -49.76 2.04
CA LEU A 78 -27.73 -49.59 1.40
C LEU A 78 -28.14 -48.11 1.54
N LEU A 79 -28.49 -47.48 0.42
CA LEU A 79 -29.00 -46.11 0.38
C LEU A 79 -30.51 -46.14 0.16
N ASP A 80 -31.27 -45.49 1.04
CA ASP A 80 -32.70 -45.28 0.87
C ASP A 80 -32.95 -44.26 -0.25
N GLU A 81 -33.69 -44.69 -1.27
CA GLU A 81 -33.97 -43.87 -2.46
C GLU A 81 -34.74 -42.59 -2.13
N THR A 82 -35.55 -42.57 -1.07
CA THR A 82 -36.48 -41.49 -0.72
C THR A 82 -35.96 -40.56 0.38
N THR A 83 -35.26 -41.11 1.38
CA THR A 83 -34.76 -40.32 2.52
C THR A 83 -33.29 -39.91 2.38
N GLY A 84 -32.55 -40.51 1.44
CA GLY A 84 -31.11 -40.27 1.28
C GLY A 84 -30.25 -40.82 2.42
N ILE A 85 -30.82 -41.63 3.32
CA ILE A 85 -30.10 -42.26 4.43
C ILE A 85 -29.28 -43.44 3.91
N LEU A 86 -27.96 -43.35 4.09
CA LEU A 86 -27.02 -44.44 3.89
C LEU A 86 -26.94 -45.27 5.17
N SER A 87 -27.14 -46.58 5.07
CA SER A 87 -27.19 -47.53 6.18
C SER A 87 -26.32 -48.77 5.92
N MET A 88 -25.98 -49.50 6.98
CA MET A 88 -25.25 -50.76 6.90
C MET A 88 -26.15 -51.89 6.39
N ASN A 89 -25.78 -52.53 5.28
CA ASN A 89 -26.47 -53.71 4.74
C ASN A 89 -25.91 -55.04 5.31
N LYS A 90 -24.68 -55.01 5.82
CA LYS A 90 -23.99 -56.14 6.47
C LYS A 90 -23.43 -55.69 7.83
N THR A 91 -23.40 -56.60 8.81
CA THR A 91 -22.57 -56.43 10.01
C THR A 91 -21.09 -56.55 9.63
N LEU A 92 -20.25 -55.65 10.15
CA LEU A 92 -18.82 -55.60 9.82
C LEU A 92 -17.99 -56.49 10.75
N GLU A 93 -17.19 -57.38 10.18
CA GLU A 93 -16.31 -58.30 10.89
C GLU A 93 -14.82 -57.94 10.69
N TRP A 94 -13.96 -58.41 11.60
CA TRP A 94 -12.50 -58.28 11.46
C TRP A 94 -11.97 -58.98 10.19
N SER A 95 -12.69 -59.97 9.66
CA SER A 95 -12.40 -60.66 8.39
C SER A 95 -12.57 -59.74 7.17
N ASP A 96 -13.50 -58.77 7.22
CA ASP A 96 -13.70 -57.79 6.15
C ASP A 96 -12.51 -56.82 6.07
N PHE A 97 -11.82 -56.56 7.19
CA PHE A 97 -10.65 -55.68 7.27
C PHE A 97 -9.45 -56.20 6.46
N ASP A 98 -9.14 -57.50 6.56
CA ASP A 98 -8.05 -58.12 5.79
C ASP A 98 -8.28 -58.03 4.28
N SER A 99 -9.55 -58.03 3.83
CA SER A 99 -9.91 -57.84 2.42
C SER A 99 -9.79 -56.37 1.96
N ALA A 100 -9.85 -55.42 2.88
CA ALA A 100 -9.89 -53.98 2.61
C ALA A 100 -8.55 -53.26 2.88
N TYR A 101 -7.51 -53.98 3.31
CA TYR A 101 -6.22 -53.50 3.84
C TYR A 101 -5.46 -52.43 3.01
N LYS A 102 -5.85 -52.17 1.75
CA LYS A 102 -5.29 -51.11 0.89
C LYS A 102 -5.99 -49.74 1.01
N PHE A 103 -7.15 -49.64 1.68
CA PHE A 103 -7.99 -48.45 1.66
C PHE A 103 -8.48 -48.04 3.06
N TRP A 104 -7.78 -47.10 3.72
CA TRP A 104 -8.29 -46.45 4.95
C TRP A 104 -9.47 -45.50 4.71
N LYS A 105 -9.81 -45.23 3.45
CA LYS A 105 -10.99 -44.45 3.02
C LYS A 105 -11.74 -45.23 1.95
N LEU A 106 -13.04 -45.36 2.13
CA LEU A 106 -13.99 -46.04 1.23
C LEU A 106 -14.82 -44.97 0.50
N PRO A 107 -14.40 -44.52 -0.70
CA PRO A 107 -15.19 -43.60 -1.50
C PRO A 107 -16.41 -44.29 -2.13
N LEU A 108 -17.58 -43.69 -1.95
CA LEU A 108 -18.81 -43.98 -2.67
C LEU A 108 -19.22 -42.73 -3.46
N SER A 109 -19.97 -42.91 -4.55
CA SER A 109 -20.59 -41.81 -5.29
C SER A 109 -22.11 -41.94 -5.22
N VAL A 110 -22.79 -40.84 -4.93
CA VAL A 110 -24.25 -40.74 -4.89
C VAL A 110 -24.72 -39.81 -6.01
N ILE A 111 -25.81 -40.18 -6.68
CA ILE A 111 -26.50 -39.34 -7.65
C ILE A 111 -27.90 -39.02 -7.16
N ALA A 112 -28.44 -37.86 -7.56
CA ALA A 112 -29.81 -37.47 -7.29
C ALA A 112 -30.57 -37.28 -8.61
N ALA A 113 -31.81 -37.78 -8.67
CA ALA A 113 -32.67 -37.68 -9.84
C ALA A 113 -34.10 -37.26 -9.47
N THR A 114 -34.78 -36.55 -10.36
CA THR A 114 -36.18 -36.11 -10.16
C THR A 114 -37.21 -37.21 -10.45
N ARG A 115 -36.78 -38.34 -11.05
CA ARG A 115 -37.60 -39.52 -11.36
C ARG A 115 -36.82 -40.80 -11.05
N PRO A 116 -37.48 -41.92 -10.69
CA PRO A 116 -36.80 -43.19 -10.41
C PRO A 116 -36.00 -43.73 -11.61
N LEU A 117 -34.76 -44.13 -11.37
CA LEU A 117 -33.82 -44.60 -12.42
C LEU A 117 -33.75 -46.13 -12.49
N LYS A 118 -33.62 -46.68 -13.71
CA LYS A 118 -33.56 -48.14 -13.93
C LYS A 118 -32.14 -48.74 -13.97
N LYS A 119 -31.07 -47.93 -14.02
CA LYS A 119 -29.65 -48.38 -14.04
C LYS A 119 -28.69 -47.36 -13.42
N PHE A 120 -27.70 -47.85 -12.68
CA PHE A 120 -26.77 -47.09 -11.82
C PHE A 120 -25.47 -46.62 -12.54
N LEU A 121 -25.57 -45.97 -13.70
CA LEU A 121 -24.41 -45.54 -14.49
C LEU A 121 -24.02 -44.07 -14.21
N CYS A 122 -22.76 -43.84 -13.83
CA CYS A 122 -22.28 -42.49 -13.52
C CYS A 122 -21.91 -41.70 -14.78
N GLY A 123 -22.19 -40.39 -14.76
CA GLY A 123 -21.82 -39.46 -15.83
C GLY A 123 -22.91 -39.16 -16.87
N LEU A 124 -24.14 -39.68 -16.70
CA LEU A 124 -25.28 -39.41 -17.58
C LEU A 124 -26.04 -38.13 -17.20
N GLY A 125 -25.35 -36.99 -17.12
CA GLY A 125 -25.97 -35.66 -16.91
C GLY A 125 -26.60 -35.42 -15.53
N HIS A 126 -26.62 -36.40 -14.64
CA HIS A 126 -27.13 -36.25 -13.27
C HIS A 126 -26.12 -35.61 -12.32
N PRO A 127 -26.57 -34.78 -11.35
CA PRO A 127 -25.70 -34.29 -10.29
C PRO A 127 -25.11 -35.47 -9.53
N THR A 128 -23.83 -35.38 -9.14
CA THR A 128 -23.12 -36.43 -8.40
C THR A 128 -22.34 -35.85 -7.23
N VAL A 129 -22.39 -36.48 -6.06
CA VAL A 129 -21.58 -36.11 -4.89
C VAL A 129 -20.74 -37.28 -4.39
N GLN A 130 -19.56 -36.99 -3.85
CA GLN A 130 -18.70 -37.99 -3.23
C GLN A 130 -19.03 -38.15 -1.74
N VAL A 131 -19.15 -39.41 -1.31
CA VAL A 131 -19.21 -39.81 0.09
C VAL A 131 -17.89 -40.50 0.46
N SER A 132 -17.20 -40.07 1.51
CA SER A 132 -15.90 -40.60 1.95
C SER A 132 -16.02 -41.21 3.35
N LEU A 133 -16.22 -42.52 3.44
CA LEU A 133 -16.28 -43.22 4.72
C LEU A 133 -14.86 -43.59 5.17
N THR A 134 -14.49 -43.24 6.40
CA THR A 134 -13.21 -43.64 7.01
C THR A 134 -13.42 -44.91 7.82
N PHE A 135 -12.71 -45.97 7.47
CA PHE A 135 -12.88 -47.28 8.10
C PHE A 135 -11.85 -47.47 9.22
N ILE A 136 -12.32 -47.70 10.44
CA ILE A 136 -11.48 -47.81 11.65
C ILE A 136 -11.49 -49.27 12.12
N ASN A 137 -10.29 -49.85 12.29
CA ASN A 137 -10.10 -51.24 12.75
C ASN A 137 -10.25 -51.38 14.27
N ASP A 138 -11.34 -50.85 14.80
CA ASP A 138 -11.71 -50.91 16.21
C ASP A 138 -13.24 -50.83 16.30
N THR A 139 -13.77 -51.22 17.45
CA THR A 139 -15.16 -50.97 17.81
C THR A 139 -15.43 -49.48 18.01
N ALA A 140 -16.70 -49.06 17.90
CA ALA A 140 -17.07 -47.67 18.16
C ALA A 140 -16.70 -47.30 19.60
N PRO A 141 -15.81 -46.31 19.85
CA PRO A 141 -15.36 -45.97 21.19
C PRO A 141 -16.53 -45.48 22.06
N PRO A 142 -16.46 -45.67 23.39
CA PRO A 142 -17.52 -45.25 24.30
C PRO A 142 -17.76 -43.74 24.24
N CYS A 143 -18.96 -43.33 24.67
CA CYS A 143 -19.34 -41.93 24.75
C CYS A 143 -18.42 -41.19 25.73
N GLY A 144 -17.63 -40.27 25.20
CA GLY A 144 -16.61 -39.59 25.98
C GLY A 144 -17.21 -38.75 27.10
N GLN A 145 -16.60 -38.83 28.28
CA GLN A 145 -17.00 -38.07 29.47
C GLN A 145 -16.21 -36.75 29.58
N THR A 146 -15.20 -36.54 28.73
CA THR A 146 -14.41 -35.32 28.74
C THR A 146 -14.93 -34.30 27.73
N ARG A 147 -14.89 -33.02 28.09
CA ARG A 147 -15.33 -31.90 27.25
C ARG A 147 -14.77 -31.91 25.80
N PRO A 148 -13.50 -32.31 25.53
CA PRO A 148 -13.00 -32.46 24.16
C PRO A 148 -13.63 -33.59 23.35
N GLU A 149 -14.09 -34.67 24.00
CA GLU A 149 -14.76 -35.79 23.35
C GLU A 149 -16.24 -35.47 23.09
N LEU A 150 -16.91 -34.82 24.04
CA LEU A 150 -18.26 -34.28 23.85
C LEU A 150 -18.30 -33.28 22.67
N LYS A 151 -17.28 -32.43 22.53
CA LYS A 151 -17.16 -31.54 21.34
C LYS A 151 -17.04 -32.33 20.03
N LYS A 152 -16.32 -33.46 20.01
CA LYS A 152 -16.23 -34.34 18.83
C LYS A 152 -17.54 -35.08 18.54
N LEU A 153 -18.39 -35.30 19.54
CA LEU A 153 -19.72 -35.90 19.36
C LEU A 153 -20.71 -34.90 18.73
N CYS A 154 -20.60 -33.61 19.05
CA CYS A 154 -21.32 -32.53 18.36
C CYS A 154 -20.81 -32.29 16.93
N PHE A 155 -19.48 -32.21 16.75
CA PHE A 155 -18.87 -31.75 15.50
C PHE A 155 -17.70 -32.68 15.11
N PRO A 156 -17.93 -33.67 14.22
CA PRO A 156 -16.89 -34.62 13.81
C PRO A 156 -15.94 -34.00 12.77
N ASP A 157 -16.50 -33.24 11.83
CA ASP A 157 -15.78 -32.58 10.75
C ASP A 157 -15.19 -31.24 11.20
N LYS A 158 -13.96 -30.97 10.74
CA LYS A 158 -13.31 -29.65 10.84
C LYS A 158 -13.76 -28.67 9.75
N ASP A 159 -14.45 -29.18 8.74
CA ASP A 159 -14.87 -28.43 7.55
C ASP A 159 -16.39 -28.56 7.44
N LEU A 160 -17.08 -27.51 7.87
CA LEU A 160 -18.54 -27.41 7.83
C LEU A 160 -19.03 -26.56 6.65
N SER A 161 -18.16 -26.31 5.65
CA SER A 161 -18.53 -25.50 4.49
C SER A 161 -19.70 -26.10 3.72
N SER A 162 -20.59 -25.24 3.24
CA SER A 162 -21.76 -25.61 2.42
C SER A 162 -21.99 -24.54 1.37
N HIS A 163 -22.63 -24.89 0.26
CA HIS A 163 -22.93 -23.94 -0.80
C HIS A 163 -24.41 -24.00 -1.19
N ILE A 164 -24.95 -22.84 -1.53
CA ILE A 164 -26.34 -22.65 -1.95
C ILE A 164 -26.29 -21.92 -3.28
N LYS A 165 -27.08 -22.35 -4.26
CA LYS A 165 -27.34 -21.54 -5.44
C LYS A 165 -28.41 -20.52 -5.10
N GLU A 166 -28.24 -19.29 -5.52
CA GLU A 166 -29.24 -18.25 -5.31
C GLU A 166 -30.53 -18.49 -6.09
N ASN A 167 -31.57 -17.73 -5.77
CA ASN A 167 -32.87 -17.77 -6.42
C ASN A 167 -33.49 -19.19 -6.47
N ARG A 168 -33.10 -20.07 -5.52
CA ARG A 168 -33.60 -21.45 -5.35
C ARG A 168 -34.50 -21.60 -4.13
N PHE A 169 -35.31 -22.66 -4.16
CA PHE A 169 -36.27 -22.94 -3.09
C PHE A 169 -35.55 -23.31 -1.78
N PRO A 170 -36.13 -22.96 -0.62
CA PRO A 170 -35.57 -23.33 0.68
C PRO A 170 -35.55 -24.85 0.88
N GLY A 171 -34.62 -25.36 1.69
CA GLY A 171 -34.45 -26.80 1.88
C GLY A 171 -33.39 -27.16 2.92
N ALA A 172 -33.22 -28.47 3.16
CA ALA A 172 -32.26 -28.99 4.13
C ALA A 172 -30.84 -29.04 3.55
N LEU A 173 -29.89 -28.42 4.25
CA LEU A 173 -28.48 -28.37 3.87
C LEU A 173 -27.70 -29.58 4.36
N ARG A 174 -27.91 -29.97 5.62
CA ARG A 174 -27.18 -31.05 6.28
C ARG A 174 -27.89 -31.58 7.52
N GLN A 175 -27.71 -32.87 7.77
CA GLN A 175 -27.95 -33.51 9.05
C GLN A 175 -26.84 -33.10 10.03
N LEU A 176 -27.20 -32.81 11.29
CA LEU A 176 -26.27 -32.38 12.33
C LEU A 176 -25.88 -33.51 13.30
N ARG A 177 -26.74 -34.51 13.51
CA ARG A 177 -26.43 -35.66 14.36
C ARG A 177 -25.56 -36.70 13.65
N GLN A 178 -24.57 -37.23 14.36
CA GLN A 178 -23.82 -38.42 13.96
C GLN A 178 -24.69 -39.67 14.08
N LEU A 179 -25.22 -40.16 12.96
CA LEU A 179 -26.17 -41.29 12.96
C LEU A 179 -25.51 -42.58 13.48
N THR A 180 -24.21 -42.77 13.19
CA THR A 180 -23.39 -43.89 13.69
C THR A 180 -23.26 -43.95 15.22
N ARG A 181 -23.58 -42.86 15.94
CA ARG A 181 -23.45 -42.75 17.40
C ARG A 181 -24.76 -42.84 18.16
N LEU A 182 -25.91 -42.74 17.49
CA LEU A 182 -27.24 -42.78 18.11
C LEU A 182 -27.42 -44.00 19.03
N ASN A 183 -27.06 -45.19 18.55
CA ASN A 183 -27.21 -46.45 19.28
C ASN A 183 -26.09 -46.70 20.31
N VAL A 184 -24.99 -45.95 20.25
CA VAL A 184 -23.85 -46.07 21.17
C VAL A 184 -24.03 -45.17 22.40
N CYS A 185 -24.70 -44.02 22.22
CA CYS A 185 -24.87 -42.98 23.25
C CYS A 185 -26.34 -42.67 23.62
N PRO A 186 -27.16 -43.67 23.99
CA PRO A 186 -28.59 -43.48 24.24
C PRO A 186 -28.92 -42.56 25.43
N ASN A 187 -27.98 -42.41 26.39
CA ASN A 187 -28.18 -41.61 27.60
C ASN A 187 -27.81 -40.12 27.41
N TYR A 188 -27.52 -39.68 26.18
CA TYR A 188 -27.12 -38.30 25.87
C TYR A 188 -28.21 -37.64 25.03
N THR A 189 -28.84 -36.59 25.58
CA THR A 189 -29.76 -35.74 24.81
C THR A 189 -28.94 -34.65 24.11
N ILE A 190 -28.93 -34.66 22.78
CA ILE A 190 -28.20 -33.67 21.96
C ILE A 190 -29.19 -32.84 21.16
N SER A 191 -29.20 -31.53 21.41
CA SER A 191 -29.98 -30.53 20.66
C SER A 191 -29.05 -29.54 19.94
N TYR A 192 -29.55 -28.94 18.87
CA TYR A 192 -28.83 -27.96 18.07
C TYR A 192 -29.69 -26.71 17.87
N SER A 193 -29.08 -25.54 17.90
CA SER A 193 -29.70 -24.27 17.52
C SER A 193 -28.74 -23.44 16.67
N VAL A 194 -29.29 -22.47 15.94
CA VAL A 194 -28.50 -21.52 15.14
C VAL A 194 -28.79 -20.11 15.62
N GLU A 195 -27.72 -19.37 15.90
CA GLU A 195 -27.75 -17.95 16.21
C GLU A 195 -26.93 -17.19 15.16
N SER A 196 -27.30 -15.94 14.89
CA SER A 196 -26.62 -15.08 13.92
C SER A 196 -26.74 -13.62 14.36
N ASP A 197 -25.62 -12.89 14.33
CA ASP A 197 -25.58 -11.45 14.69
C ASP A 197 -26.43 -10.57 13.76
N VAL A 198 -26.70 -11.07 12.54
CA VAL A 198 -27.58 -10.47 11.53
C VAL A 198 -28.72 -11.46 11.24
N PRO A 199 -29.98 -11.01 11.09
CA PRO A 199 -31.08 -11.89 10.68
C PRO A 199 -30.70 -12.66 9.40
N ALA A 200 -30.65 -13.98 9.49
CA ALA A 200 -30.24 -14.86 8.41
C ALA A 200 -31.23 -16.02 8.29
N PRO A 201 -31.62 -16.47 7.09
CA PRO A 201 -32.71 -17.42 6.89
C PRO A 201 -32.25 -18.87 7.09
N PHE A 202 -31.70 -19.16 8.26
CA PHE A 202 -31.26 -20.49 8.68
C PHE A 202 -31.94 -20.89 9.99
N ALA A 203 -32.45 -22.11 10.03
CA ALA A 203 -33.04 -22.69 11.24
C ALA A 203 -32.58 -24.13 11.42
N VAL A 204 -32.77 -24.67 12.63
CA VAL A 204 -32.66 -26.11 12.89
C VAL A 204 -34.07 -26.66 13.04
N ASN A 205 -34.35 -27.79 12.38
CA ASN A 205 -35.59 -28.53 12.60
C ASN A 205 -35.44 -29.41 13.84
N ASP A 206 -36.15 -29.10 14.93
CA ASP A 206 -36.07 -29.83 16.20
C ASP A 206 -36.36 -31.34 16.08
N ASN A 207 -37.21 -31.74 15.12
CA ASN A 207 -37.63 -33.13 14.94
C ASN A 207 -36.60 -33.97 14.17
N THR A 208 -35.97 -33.40 13.13
CA THR A 208 -35.02 -34.12 12.25
C THR A 208 -33.56 -33.80 12.54
N THR A 209 -33.29 -32.78 13.37
CA THR A 209 -31.97 -32.17 13.61
C THR A 209 -31.20 -31.79 12.35
N GLU A 210 -31.93 -31.39 11.31
CA GLU A 210 -31.39 -30.87 10.06
C GLU A 210 -31.24 -29.35 10.14
N LEU A 211 -30.14 -28.83 9.59
CA LEU A 211 -29.98 -27.41 9.28
C LEU A 211 -30.73 -27.11 7.99
N VAL A 212 -31.71 -26.22 8.04
CA VAL A 212 -32.55 -25.83 6.90
C VAL A 212 -32.37 -24.36 6.55
N VAL A 213 -32.44 -24.06 5.26
CA VAL A 213 -32.68 -22.70 4.76
C VAL A 213 -34.18 -22.43 4.83
N THR A 214 -34.60 -21.24 5.26
CA THR A 214 -36.02 -20.88 5.44
C THR A 214 -36.58 -19.96 4.36
N ALA A 215 -35.73 -19.30 3.56
CA ALA A 215 -36.11 -18.41 2.46
C ALA A 215 -35.08 -18.52 1.33
N PRO A 216 -35.45 -18.22 0.06
CA PRO A 216 -34.48 -18.08 -1.03
C PRO A 216 -33.36 -17.09 -0.66
N LEU A 217 -32.17 -17.33 -1.18
CA LEU A 217 -31.01 -16.43 -1.04
C LEU A 217 -30.70 -15.75 -2.36
N ASP A 218 -30.11 -14.56 -2.25
CA ASP A 218 -29.65 -13.68 -3.32
C ASP A 218 -28.19 -13.31 -2.99
N ARG A 219 -27.27 -13.48 -3.95
CA ARG A 219 -25.84 -13.20 -3.77
C ARG A 219 -25.52 -11.71 -3.87
N GLU A 220 -26.27 -10.96 -4.68
CA GLU A 220 -26.22 -9.50 -4.85
C GLU A 220 -26.55 -8.80 -3.53
N GLU A 221 -27.35 -9.43 -2.67
CA GLU A 221 -27.53 -9.02 -1.27
C GLU A 221 -26.37 -9.50 -0.38
N SER A 222 -25.99 -10.80 -0.43
CA SER A 222 -24.88 -11.32 0.40
C SER A 222 -24.26 -12.62 -0.12
N GLU A 223 -22.98 -12.54 -0.53
CA GLU A 223 -22.18 -13.69 -0.99
C GLU A 223 -21.97 -14.80 0.06
N THR A 224 -21.92 -14.45 1.34
CA THR A 224 -21.44 -15.36 2.39
C THR A 224 -22.18 -15.15 3.70
N TYR A 225 -22.75 -16.21 4.24
CA TYR A 225 -23.36 -16.22 5.56
C TYR A 225 -22.49 -17.01 6.54
N SER A 226 -22.27 -16.46 7.74
CA SER A 226 -21.47 -17.11 8.79
C SER A 226 -22.21 -17.25 10.13
N PRO A 227 -23.35 -17.97 10.17
CA PRO A 227 -24.10 -18.18 11.40
C PRO A 227 -23.35 -19.06 12.40
N MET A 228 -23.64 -18.88 13.68
CA MET A 228 -23.10 -19.69 14.78
C MET A 228 -24.00 -20.88 15.05
N LEU A 229 -23.48 -22.09 14.84
CA LEU A 229 -24.14 -23.34 15.18
C LEU A 229 -23.79 -23.73 16.61
N ILE A 230 -24.82 -23.90 17.44
CA ILE A 230 -24.71 -24.27 18.85
C ILE A 230 -25.20 -25.71 19.00
N CYS A 231 -24.43 -26.51 19.75
CA CYS A 231 -24.76 -27.88 20.15
C CYS A 231 -24.82 -27.94 21.68
N THR A 232 -25.93 -28.41 22.22
CA THR A 232 -26.11 -28.62 23.66
C THR A 232 -26.21 -30.11 23.93
N VAL A 233 -25.29 -30.61 24.76
CA VAL A 233 -25.25 -32.01 25.21
C VAL A 233 -25.69 -32.07 26.66
N GLN A 234 -26.78 -32.79 26.92
CA GLN A 234 -27.37 -32.96 28.26
C GLN A 234 -27.40 -34.44 28.66
N THR A 235 -27.02 -34.70 29.90
CA THR A 235 -27.28 -35.97 30.62
C THR A 235 -27.93 -35.66 31.97
N ASP A 236 -28.22 -36.68 32.77
CA ASP A 236 -28.76 -36.52 34.13
C ASP A 236 -27.83 -35.75 35.10
N THR A 237 -26.54 -35.56 34.73
CA THR A 237 -25.51 -35.00 35.62
C THR A 237 -24.72 -33.82 35.04
N MET A 238 -24.77 -33.58 33.72
CA MET A 238 -24.06 -32.47 33.08
C MET A 238 -24.83 -31.88 31.90
N VAL A 239 -24.65 -30.57 31.71
CA VAL A 239 -25.08 -29.83 30.52
C VAL A 239 -23.87 -29.07 29.99
N ASP A 240 -23.45 -29.38 28.77
CA ASP A 240 -22.27 -28.81 28.13
C ASP A 240 -22.66 -28.22 26.77
N THR A 241 -22.31 -26.96 26.54
CA THR A 241 -22.64 -26.21 25.31
C THR A 241 -21.39 -25.95 24.48
N PHE A 242 -21.47 -26.23 23.18
CA PHE A 242 -20.41 -26.05 22.20
C PHE A 242 -20.89 -25.21 21.02
N PHE A 243 -20.05 -24.30 20.53
CA PHE A 243 -20.36 -23.46 19.36
C PHE A 243 -19.29 -23.62 18.28
N VAL A 244 -19.71 -23.53 17.02
CA VAL A 244 -18.85 -23.47 15.83
C VAL A 244 -19.50 -22.53 14.80
N THR A 245 -18.69 -21.66 14.18
CA THR A 245 -19.14 -20.82 13.07
C THR A 245 -19.24 -21.66 11.79
N LEU A 246 -20.39 -21.62 11.12
CA LEU A 246 -20.57 -22.18 9.79
C LEU A 246 -20.06 -21.20 8.73
N HIS A 247 -19.71 -21.69 7.56
CA HIS A 247 -19.41 -20.86 6.40
C HIS A 247 -20.23 -21.35 5.21
N ILE A 248 -21.23 -20.55 4.83
CA ILE A 248 -22.18 -20.86 3.78
C ILE A 248 -21.95 -19.87 2.64
N ASN A 249 -21.54 -20.38 1.48
CA ASN A 249 -21.29 -19.58 0.28
C ASN A 249 -22.53 -19.59 -0.61
N VAL A 250 -22.93 -18.42 -1.11
CA VAL A 250 -23.93 -18.32 -2.18
C VAL A 250 -23.22 -18.36 -3.53
N TYR A 251 -23.73 -19.18 -4.44
CA TYR A 251 -23.25 -19.33 -5.81
C TYR A 251 -24.17 -18.55 -6.76
N ASP A 252 -23.48 -17.79 -7.59
CA ASP A 252 -23.94 -16.88 -8.64
C ASP A 252 -24.62 -17.61 -9.81
N GLU A 253 -25.66 -16.98 -10.36
CA GLU A 253 -26.29 -17.27 -11.64
C GLU A 253 -26.29 -16.02 -12.52
N ASP A 254 -26.50 -16.18 -13.83
CA ASP A 254 -26.49 -15.04 -14.76
C ASP A 254 -27.89 -14.40 -14.82
N ASP A 255 -28.15 -13.45 -13.91
CA ASP A 255 -29.46 -12.82 -13.76
C ASP A 255 -29.45 -11.28 -13.76
N ASN A 256 -28.28 -10.63 -13.83
CA ASN A 256 -28.16 -9.18 -13.98
C ASN A 256 -27.61 -8.79 -15.37
N ALA A 257 -28.30 -7.87 -16.06
CA ALA A 257 -27.83 -7.37 -17.35
C ALA A 257 -26.62 -6.41 -17.22
N PRO A 258 -25.68 -6.42 -18.18
CA PRO A 258 -24.58 -5.45 -18.20
C PRO A 258 -25.07 -4.02 -18.44
N TYR A 259 -24.47 -3.04 -17.76
CA TYR A 259 -24.87 -1.64 -17.80
C TYR A 259 -23.67 -0.68 -17.83
N VAL A 260 -23.89 0.54 -18.32
CA VAL A 260 -22.90 1.63 -18.29
C VAL A 260 -23.25 2.60 -17.16
N SER A 261 -22.24 3.08 -16.43
CA SER A 261 -22.40 4.11 -15.41
C SER A 261 -21.66 5.37 -15.84
N GLY A 262 -22.41 6.42 -16.18
CA GLY A 262 -21.88 7.65 -16.77
C GLY A 262 -22.13 7.72 -18.27
N THR A 263 -21.06 7.82 -19.07
CA THR A 263 -21.12 7.94 -20.53
C THR A 263 -20.73 6.64 -21.23
N ASP A 264 -21.43 6.35 -22.33
CA ASP A 264 -21.14 5.29 -23.30
C ASP A 264 -20.14 5.73 -24.38
N THR A 265 -19.76 7.01 -24.38
CA THR A 265 -18.99 7.69 -25.42
C THR A 265 -17.67 8.24 -24.87
N GLU A 266 -16.59 8.06 -25.63
CA GLU A 266 -15.23 8.53 -25.32
C GLU A 266 -14.61 9.28 -26.51
N ASP A 267 -14.08 10.49 -26.26
CA ASP A 267 -13.40 11.30 -27.27
C ASP A 267 -11.90 10.96 -27.34
N VAL A 268 -11.40 10.56 -28.51
CA VAL A 268 -10.01 10.11 -28.73
C VAL A 268 -9.32 10.95 -29.79
N VAL A 269 -8.27 11.69 -29.41
CA VAL A 269 -7.45 12.49 -30.34
C VAL A 269 -6.10 11.81 -30.59
N LEU A 270 -5.83 11.48 -31.86
CA LEU A 270 -4.59 10.84 -32.32
C LEU A 270 -3.75 11.86 -33.09
N GLU A 271 -2.74 12.40 -32.41
CA GLU A 271 -1.79 13.38 -32.95
C GLU A 271 -0.37 12.81 -33.02
N PHE A 272 0.40 12.81 -31.93
CA PHE A 272 1.83 12.44 -31.95
C PHE A 272 2.13 10.95 -31.67
N ASP A 273 1.24 10.25 -30.96
CA ASP A 273 1.34 8.79 -30.78
C ASP A 273 0.63 8.08 -31.92
N ARG A 274 1.42 7.48 -32.80
CA ARG A 274 1.00 6.76 -34.01
C ARG A 274 1.51 5.33 -34.03
N LYS A 275 1.94 4.80 -32.89
CA LYS A 275 2.65 3.52 -32.81
C LYS A 275 1.66 2.34 -32.75
N GLN A 276 2.00 1.27 -33.45
CA GLN A 276 1.33 -0.02 -33.34
C GLN A 276 1.34 -0.51 -31.88
N GLY A 277 0.18 -0.92 -31.37
CA GLY A 277 -0.02 -1.39 -30.00
C GLY A 277 -0.20 -0.28 -28.96
N SER A 278 -0.21 1.01 -29.34
CA SER A 278 -0.67 2.08 -28.46
C SER A 278 -2.19 1.98 -28.29
N SER A 279 -2.66 2.13 -27.05
CA SER A 279 -4.08 2.10 -26.69
C SER A 279 -4.58 3.41 -26.06
N PHE A 280 -5.82 3.74 -26.37
CA PHE A 280 -6.44 5.06 -26.23
C PHE A 280 -7.91 4.90 -25.83
N GLY A 281 -8.41 5.87 -25.05
CA GLY A 281 -9.76 5.81 -24.47
C GLY A 281 -9.92 4.67 -23.45
N ASN A 282 -10.93 4.77 -22.59
CA ASN A 282 -11.26 3.67 -21.68
C ASN A 282 -12.75 3.68 -21.29
N LEU A 283 -13.56 2.97 -22.08
CA LEU A 283 -14.96 2.75 -21.74
C LEU A 283 -15.11 1.54 -20.82
N VAL A 284 -16.08 1.64 -19.90
CA VAL A 284 -16.28 0.65 -18.83
C VAL A 284 -17.74 0.21 -18.80
N VAL A 285 -17.94 -1.10 -18.91
CA VAL A 285 -19.23 -1.76 -18.71
C VAL A 285 -19.18 -2.48 -17.36
N TYR A 286 -20.24 -2.33 -16.59
CA TYR A 286 -20.42 -2.96 -15.28
C TYR A 286 -21.38 -4.11 -15.41
N ASP A 287 -21.06 -5.19 -14.74
CA ASP A 287 -21.90 -6.36 -14.56
C ASP A 287 -21.90 -6.68 -13.06
N ARG A 288 -23.07 -7.02 -12.50
CA ARG A 288 -23.16 -7.39 -11.09
C ARG A 288 -22.75 -8.83 -10.86
N ASP A 289 -22.85 -9.67 -11.88
CA ASP A 289 -22.46 -11.06 -11.84
C ASP A 289 -20.95 -11.21 -11.74
N THR A 290 -20.51 -12.42 -11.40
CA THR A 290 -19.10 -12.81 -11.37
C THR A 290 -18.71 -13.57 -12.65
N THR A 291 -17.77 -13.01 -13.42
CA THR A 291 -17.23 -13.69 -14.61
C THR A 291 -16.13 -14.72 -14.21
N PRO A 292 -16.36 -16.03 -14.36
CA PRO A 292 -15.43 -17.05 -13.88
C PRO A 292 -14.14 -17.09 -14.70
N ARG A 293 -13.02 -16.69 -14.09
CA ARG A 293 -11.68 -16.68 -14.74
C ARG A 293 -11.17 -18.06 -15.18
N TYR A 294 -11.74 -19.14 -14.65
CA TYR A 294 -11.43 -20.52 -15.03
C TYR A 294 -12.67 -21.41 -14.91
N PRO A 295 -12.95 -22.32 -15.87
CA PRO A 295 -12.20 -22.56 -17.12
C PRO A 295 -12.32 -21.42 -18.13
N LYS A 296 -11.22 -21.09 -18.82
CA LYS A 296 -11.14 -19.95 -19.76
C LYS A 296 -12.23 -19.94 -20.85
N SER A 297 -12.69 -21.13 -21.26
CA SER A 297 -13.76 -21.31 -22.25
C SER A 297 -15.12 -20.75 -21.83
N GLN A 298 -15.36 -20.55 -20.53
CA GLN A 298 -16.56 -19.88 -20.03
C GLN A 298 -16.39 -18.36 -20.11
N SER A 299 -15.30 -17.81 -19.56
CA SER A 299 -15.02 -16.36 -19.61
C SER A 299 -14.81 -15.77 -21.00
N GLN A 300 -14.26 -16.53 -21.97
CA GLN A 300 -13.99 -16.02 -23.33
C GLN A 300 -15.23 -15.98 -24.23
N ASN A 301 -16.27 -16.75 -23.89
CA ASN A 301 -17.48 -16.84 -24.68
C ASN A 301 -18.65 -16.04 -24.08
N ARG A 302 -18.62 -15.72 -22.78
CA ARG A 302 -19.67 -14.93 -22.08
C ARG A 302 -19.86 -13.55 -22.74
N PHE A 303 -18.88 -12.66 -22.58
CA PHE A 303 -18.88 -11.32 -23.17
C PHE A 303 -18.20 -11.31 -24.55
N VAL A 304 -18.99 -11.07 -25.59
CA VAL A 304 -18.52 -10.98 -26.99
C VAL A 304 -18.76 -9.57 -27.52
N GLY A 305 -17.73 -8.93 -28.06
CA GLY A 305 -17.82 -7.58 -28.59
C GLY A 305 -17.50 -7.48 -30.10
N ASN A 306 -18.37 -6.83 -30.85
CA ASN A 306 -18.30 -6.69 -32.31
C ASN A 306 -18.16 -5.22 -32.74
N MET A 307 -17.23 -4.96 -33.65
CA MET A 307 -17.00 -3.62 -34.22
C MET A 307 -17.97 -3.35 -35.38
N MET A 308 -18.76 -2.29 -35.28
CA MET A 308 -19.85 -1.99 -36.20
C MET A 308 -19.41 -1.02 -37.30
N THR A 309 -18.49 -1.45 -38.17
CA THR A 309 -18.03 -0.63 -39.31
C THR A 309 -17.78 -1.42 -40.59
N ASN A 310 -18.20 -0.83 -41.72
CA ASN A 310 -17.95 -1.31 -43.07
C ASN A 310 -16.70 -0.70 -43.72
N ASP A 311 -16.01 0.24 -43.05
CA ASP A 311 -14.78 0.85 -43.57
C ASP A 311 -13.61 -0.13 -43.39
N SER A 312 -12.97 -0.52 -44.50
CA SER A 312 -11.82 -1.42 -44.50
C SER A 312 -10.58 -0.80 -43.83
N TRP A 313 -10.38 0.52 -43.97
CA TRP A 313 -9.26 1.23 -43.33
C TRP A 313 -9.42 1.23 -41.81
N ILE A 314 -10.63 1.46 -41.29
CA ILE A 314 -10.88 1.38 -39.84
C ILE A 314 -10.62 -0.05 -39.33
N ASN A 315 -11.16 -1.06 -40.01
CA ASN A 315 -10.97 -2.46 -39.67
C ASN A 315 -9.50 -2.93 -39.74
N GLU A 316 -8.69 -2.35 -40.63
CA GLU A 316 -7.26 -2.63 -40.73
C GLU A 316 -6.40 -1.88 -39.70
N MET A 317 -6.81 -0.67 -39.29
CA MET A 317 -6.04 0.21 -38.41
C MET A 317 -6.38 0.08 -36.93
N PHE A 318 -7.62 -0.28 -36.58
CA PHE A 318 -8.11 -0.26 -35.20
C PHE A 318 -8.55 -1.64 -34.69
N THR A 319 -8.40 -1.85 -33.39
CA THR A 319 -8.98 -2.97 -32.62
C THR A 319 -9.50 -2.45 -31.30
N ILE A 320 -10.38 -3.21 -30.65
CA ILE A 320 -10.69 -3.00 -29.23
C ILE A 320 -9.90 -4.05 -28.43
N GLU A 321 -9.16 -3.59 -27.43
CA GLU A 321 -8.60 -4.42 -26.37
C GLU A 321 -9.65 -4.59 -25.27
N TYR A 322 -9.95 -5.85 -24.92
CA TYR A 322 -10.89 -6.21 -23.88
C TYR A 322 -10.16 -6.81 -22.67
N SER A 323 -10.52 -6.34 -21.47
CA SER A 323 -10.09 -6.94 -20.20
C SER A 323 -11.19 -6.82 -19.15
N PHE A 324 -11.16 -7.65 -18.12
CA PHE A 324 -12.12 -7.57 -17.01
C PHE A 324 -11.44 -7.81 -15.66
N LYS A 325 -12.09 -7.33 -14.60
CA LYS A 325 -11.68 -7.44 -13.19
C LYS A 325 -12.91 -7.58 -12.29
N GLU A 326 -12.78 -8.31 -11.18
CA GLU A 326 -13.81 -8.32 -10.13
C GLU A 326 -13.53 -7.17 -9.15
N GLU A 327 -14.55 -6.38 -8.80
CA GLU A 327 -14.45 -5.36 -7.74
C GLU A 327 -15.56 -5.55 -6.70
N LYS A 328 -15.27 -5.21 -5.43
CA LYS A 328 -16.25 -5.25 -4.31
C LYS A 328 -16.81 -3.90 -3.89
N ALA A 329 -16.01 -2.84 -4.04
CA ALA A 329 -16.31 -1.54 -3.44
C ALA A 329 -17.46 -0.80 -4.15
N ILE A 330 -17.70 -1.12 -5.42
CA ILE A 330 -18.74 -0.52 -6.27
C ILE A 330 -20.10 -1.16 -5.98
N PHE A 331 -20.13 -2.49 -5.84
CA PHE A 331 -21.34 -3.30 -5.66
C PHE A 331 -21.62 -3.61 -4.18
N GLY A 332 -21.52 -2.62 -3.29
CA GLY A 332 -22.00 -2.75 -1.92
C GLY A 332 -21.26 -3.78 -1.03
N ASN A 333 -20.00 -4.11 -1.33
CA ASN A 333 -19.15 -5.15 -0.67
C ASN A 333 -19.40 -6.60 -1.14
N VAL A 334 -20.33 -6.80 -2.08
CA VAL A 334 -20.48 -8.00 -2.91
C VAL A 334 -19.57 -7.87 -4.15
N ARG A 335 -19.09 -8.98 -4.75
CA ARG A 335 -18.33 -8.89 -6.01
C ARG A 335 -19.27 -8.70 -7.18
N GLY A 336 -18.88 -7.84 -8.11
CA GLY A 336 -19.36 -7.83 -9.48
C GLY A 336 -18.20 -7.61 -10.45
N THR A 337 -18.46 -7.79 -11.73
CA THR A 337 -17.45 -7.70 -12.79
C THR A 337 -17.43 -6.32 -13.44
N VAL A 338 -16.21 -5.83 -13.71
CA VAL A 338 -15.97 -4.56 -14.40
C VAL A 338 -15.18 -4.87 -15.67
N HIS A 339 -15.78 -4.57 -16.81
CA HIS A 339 -15.27 -4.84 -18.15
C HIS A 339 -14.70 -3.55 -18.74
N GLU A 340 -13.39 -3.53 -19.01
CA GLU A 340 -12.68 -2.39 -19.58
C GLU A 340 -12.40 -2.63 -21.08
N PHE A 341 -12.83 -1.68 -21.91
CA PHE A 341 -12.64 -1.68 -23.36
C PHE A 341 -11.79 -0.47 -23.75
N ARG A 342 -10.76 -0.69 -24.58
CA ARG A 342 -9.86 0.37 -25.05
C ARG A 342 -9.61 0.27 -26.55
N LEU A 343 -9.57 1.39 -27.24
CA LEU A 343 -9.21 1.44 -28.65
C LEU A 343 -7.69 1.26 -28.80
N ALA A 344 -7.22 0.43 -29.72
CA ALA A 344 -5.79 0.23 -29.98
C ALA A 344 -5.43 0.19 -31.46
N LEU A 345 -4.23 0.66 -31.80
CA LEU A 345 -3.71 0.70 -33.17
C LEU A 345 -3.10 -0.66 -33.60
N LYS A 346 -3.63 -1.25 -34.67
CA LYS A 346 -3.13 -2.47 -35.30
C LYS A 346 -1.83 -2.28 -36.10
N LYS A 347 -1.56 -1.06 -36.58
CA LYS A 347 -0.41 -0.70 -37.43
C LYS A 347 0.07 0.73 -37.10
N ASN A 348 1.29 1.09 -37.50
CA ASN A 348 1.74 2.48 -37.40
C ASN A 348 0.91 3.38 -38.33
N LEU A 349 0.48 4.54 -37.82
CA LEU A 349 -0.36 5.50 -38.54
C LEU A 349 0.50 6.55 -39.26
N SER A 350 0.17 6.87 -40.51
CA SER A 350 0.91 7.86 -41.30
C SER A 350 0.72 9.28 -40.74
N VAL A 351 1.76 10.12 -40.78
CA VAL A 351 1.70 11.53 -40.35
C VAL A 351 0.80 12.42 -41.22
N THR A 352 0.46 11.97 -42.42
CA THR A 352 -0.38 12.69 -43.39
C THR A 352 -1.88 12.46 -43.23
N GLU A 353 -2.30 11.49 -42.42
CA GLU A 353 -3.72 11.18 -42.20
C GLU A 353 -4.42 12.29 -41.39
N ASN A 354 -5.58 12.71 -41.88
CA ASN A 354 -6.46 13.71 -41.26
C ASN A 354 -7.91 13.24 -41.41
N ARG A 355 -8.52 12.72 -40.35
CA ARG A 355 -9.86 12.11 -40.37
C ARG A 355 -10.56 12.26 -39.03
N THR A 356 -11.88 12.45 -39.05
CA THR A 356 -12.73 12.38 -37.86
C THR A 356 -13.91 11.47 -38.13
N PHE A 357 -14.18 10.52 -37.24
CA PHE A 357 -15.28 9.56 -37.36
C PHE A 357 -15.67 9.00 -35.99
N GLN A 358 -16.91 8.51 -35.89
CA GLN A 358 -17.39 7.76 -34.72
C GLN A 358 -17.23 6.26 -35.02
N LEU A 359 -16.79 5.48 -34.02
CA LEU A 359 -16.65 4.04 -34.10
C LEU A 359 -17.51 3.37 -33.03
N ASP A 360 -18.51 2.63 -33.49
CA ASP A 360 -19.46 1.93 -32.63
C ASP A 360 -19.00 0.48 -32.36
N TYR A 361 -19.14 0.05 -31.11
CA TYR A 361 -18.75 -1.28 -30.65
C TYR A 361 -19.87 -1.88 -29.80
N LEU A 362 -20.49 -2.95 -30.32
CA LEU A 362 -21.58 -3.66 -29.67
C LEU A 362 -21.02 -4.75 -28.77
N VAL A 363 -21.26 -4.65 -27.47
CA VAL A 363 -20.96 -5.67 -26.46
C VAL A 363 -22.23 -6.48 -26.19
N ASN A 364 -22.10 -7.81 -26.15
CA ASN A 364 -23.18 -8.75 -25.88
C ASN A 364 -22.75 -9.75 -24.79
N ASP A 365 -23.51 -9.84 -23.71
CA ASP A 365 -23.47 -11.00 -22.83
C ASP A 365 -24.34 -12.11 -23.45
N THR A 366 -23.74 -13.28 -23.65
CA THR A 366 -24.37 -14.44 -24.27
C THR A 366 -24.98 -15.42 -23.27
N THR A 367 -24.70 -15.28 -21.96
CA THR A 367 -25.29 -16.15 -20.94
C THR A 367 -26.48 -15.52 -20.22
N TYR A 368 -26.64 -14.19 -20.29
CA TYR A 368 -27.84 -13.49 -19.80
C TYR A 368 -29.11 -13.93 -20.56
N PRO A 369 -30.16 -14.41 -19.88
CA PRO A 369 -31.35 -14.97 -20.53
C PRO A 369 -32.36 -13.91 -21.00
N GLY A 370 -32.20 -12.65 -20.59
CA GLY A 370 -33.14 -11.56 -20.90
C GLY A 370 -32.80 -10.79 -22.20
N PRO A 371 -33.73 -9.96 -22.70
CA PRO A 371 -33.54 -9.20 -23.95
C PRO A 371 -32.57 -8.02 -23.84
N GLU A 372 -32.14 -7.66 -22.63
CA GLU A 372 -31.30 -6.47 -22.35
C GLU A 372 -29.80 -6.79 -22.23
N GLY A 373 -29.35 -7.99 -22.62
CA GLY A 373 -27.94 -8.43 -22.52
C GLY A 373 -26.93 -7.71 -23.43
N THR A 374 -27.27 -6.57 -24.02
CA THR A 374 -26.40 -5.85 -24.98
C THR A 374 -26.19 -4.38 -24.62
N VAL A 375 -24.96 -3.91 -24.80
CA VAL A 375 -24.52 -2.53 -24.56
C VAL A 375 -23.81 -2.01 -25.81
N MET A 376 -24.13 -0.78 -26.24
CA MET A 376 -23.38 -0.09 -27.29
C MET A 376 -22.35 0.86 -26.67
N LEU A 377 -21.16 0.90 -27.25
CA LEU A 377 -20.06 1.79 -26.87
C LEU A 377 -19.61 2.62 -28.08
N HIS A 378 -19.26 3.88 -27.86
CA HIS A 378 -18.98 4.85 -28.92
C HIS A 378 -17.60 5.51 -28.74
N TYR A 379 -16.75 5.49 -29.77
CA TYR A 379 -15.46 6.20 -29.77
C TYR A 379 -15.46 7.30 -30.84
N ASN A 380 -15.37 8.57 -30.42
CA ASN A 380 -15.24 9.71 -31.32
C ASN A 380 -13.75 9.92 -31.63
N ILE A 381 -13.29 9.40 -32.76
CA ILE A 381 -11.87 9.35 -33.11
C ILE A 381 -11.53 10.52 -34.03
N THR A 382 -10.60 11.37 -33.60
CA THR A 382 -10.03 12.48 -34.37
C THR A 382 -8.55 12.24 -34.62
N VAL A 383 -8.20 11.90 -35.86
CA VAL A 383 -6.82 11.80 -36.34
C VAL A 383 -6.41 13.16 -36.94
N LEU A 384 -5.43 13.82 -36.33
CA LEU A 384 -4.87 15.08 -36.84
C LEU A 384 -3.59 14.83 -37.65
N PRO A 385 -3.26 15.60 -38.69
CA PRO A 385 -1.98 15.46 -39.39
C PRO A 385 -0.84 16.08 -38.60
N VAL A 386 0.36 15.49 -38.65
CA VAL A 386 1.56 15.99 -37.95
C VAL A 386 2.49 16.70 -38.94
N PRO A 387 2.67 18.03 -38.84
CA PRO A 387 3.59 18.75 -39.71
C PRO A 387 5.05 18.50 -39.29
N ILE A 388 5.89 18.13 -40.25
CA ILE A 388 7.34 18.03 -40.06
C ILE A 388 7.93 19.39 -40.43
N LEU A 389 8.30 20.19 -39.43
CA LEU A 389 8.86 21.52 -39.61
C LEU A 389 9.84 21.89 -38.48
N PHE A 390 10.62 22.94 -38.70
CA PHE A 390 11.43 23.59 -37.67
C PHE A 390 10.77 24.93 -37.29
N THR A 391 10.90 25.37 -36.04
CA THR A 391 10.67 26.77 -35.66
C THR A 391 11.44 27.71 -36.60
N ASN A 392 10.84 28.84 -36.99
CA ASN A 392 11.43 29.86 -37.87
C ASN A 392 12.61 30.63 -37.20
N VAL A 393 13.69 29.92 -36.88
CA VAL A 393 14.89 30.42 -36.20
C VAL A 393 16.13 29.78 -36.83
N THR A 394 17.12 30.59 -37.17
CA THR A 394 18.46 30.11 -37.55
C THR A 394 19.22 29.68 -36.31
N TYR A 395 19.70 28.43 -36.29
CA TYR A 395 20.43 27.91 -35.13
C TYR A 395 21.85 28.47 -35.09
N LEU A 396 22.22 29.08 -33.96
CA LEU A 396 23.56 29.61 -33.71
C LEU A 396 24.29 28.75 -32.68
N PHE A 397 25.47 28.24 -33.02
CA PHE A 397 26.34 27.54 -32.07
C PHE A 397 27.72 28.22 -32.05
N ALA A 398 28.30 28.38 -30.86
CA ALA A 398 29.67 28.86 -30.69
C ALA A 398 30.61 27.66 -30.50
N LEU A 399 31.74 27.66 -31.20
CA LEU A 399 32.75 26.60 -31.12
C LEU A 399 34.16 27.19 -31.02
N THR A 400 34.94 26.71 -30.04
CA THR A 400 36.35 27.08 -29.93
C THR A 400 37.20 26.26 -30.90
N ARG A 401 38.19 26.90 -31.54
CA ARG A 401 39.18 26.24 -32.42
C ARG A 401 40.05 25.21 -31.71
N ARG A 402 40.01 25.18 -30.37
CA ARG A 402 40.73 24.21 -29.54
C ARG A 402 40.02 22.84 -29.42
N ALA A 403 38.72 22.74 -29.76
CA ALA A 403 37.94 21.51 -29.64
C ALA A 403 38.54 20.34 -30.42
N ASN A 404 38.41 19.12 -29.88
CA ASN A 404 38.93 17.89 -30.50
C ASN A 404 37.83 17.08 -31.21
N VAL A 405 38.21 16.06 -31.99
CA VAL A 405 37.29 15.14 -32.68
C VAL A 405 36.28 14.52 -31.69
N TYR A 406 35.04 14.36 -32.14
CA TYR A 406 33.84 13.95 -31.40
C TYR A 406 33.30 14.93 -30.35
N SER A 407 33.87 16.14 -30.24
CA SER A 407 33.32 17.22 -29.41
C SER A 407 31.87 17.55 -29.82
N GLN A 408 30.90 17.38 -28.92
CA GLN A 408 29.50 17.77 -29.18
C GLN A 408 29.36 19.30 -29.21
N VAL A 409 28.73 19.81 -30.26
CA VAL A 409 28.55 21.26 -30.51
C VAL A 409 27.13 21.72 -30.15
N GLY A 410 26.12 20.92 -30.47
CA GLY A 410 24.72 21.30 -30.28
C GLY A 410 23.75 20.20 -30.70
N ARG A 411 22.48 20.38 -30.33
CA ARG A 411 21.38 19.45 -30.64
C ARG A 411 20.31 20.18 -31.46
N ILE A 412 19.74 19.49 -32.45
CA ILE A 412 18.76 20.01 -33.41
C ILE A 412 17.63 19.00 -33.55
N CYS A 413 16.38 19.47 -33.53
CA CYS A 413 15.22 18.64 -33.75
C CYS A 413 14.10 19.40 -34.48
N VAL A 414 13.21 18.65 -35.13
CA VAL A 414 11.92 19.18 -35.62
C VAL A 414 10.97 19.45 -34.45
N ASP A 415 9.99 20.32 -34.67
CA ASP A 415 9.05 20.73 -33.63
C ASP A 415 8.26 19.53 -33.09
N ASN A 416 8.10 19.48 -31.77
CA ASN A 416 7.45 18.39 -31.04
C ASN A 416 8.12 16.99 -31.17
N SER A 417 9.36 16.86 -31.65
CA SER A 417 10.00 15.53 -31.85
C SER A 417 9.96 14.62 -30.62
N LEU A 418 10.10 15.17 -29.41
CA LEU A 418 10.04 14.44 -28.14
C LEU A 418 8.67 13.79 -27.83
N LYS A 419 7.60 14.18 -28.53
CA LYS A 419 6.26 13.59 -28.40
C LYS A 419 6.02 12.45 -29.39
N PHE A 420 6.87 12.31 -30.42
CA PHE A 420 6.64 11.38 -31.52
C PHE A 420 6.77 9.93 -31.05
N GLN A 421 5.75 9.11 -31.32
CA GLN A 421 5.83 7.67 -31.16
C GLN A 421 5.36 6.99 -32.45
N GLY A 422 6.19 6.11 -33.02
CA GLY A 422 5.93 5.48 -34.32
C GLY A 422 6.27 6.34 -35.55
N ILE A 423 6.74 7.58 -35.36
CA ILE A 423 7.19 8.49 -36.42
C ILE A 423 8.72 8.54 -36.39
N ASN A 424 9.39 8.22 -37.51
CA ASN A 424 10.85 8.18 -37.61
C ASN A 424 11.36 9.33 -38.48
N VAL A 425 12.23 10.18 -37.92
CA VAL A 425 12.85 11.33 -38.61
C VAL A 425 14.37 11.19 -38.61
N THR A 426 14.97 11.32 -39.78
CA THR A 426 16.43 11.28 -39.99
C THR A 426 16.96 12.65 -40.37
N TYR A 427 18.15 13.01 -39.90
CA TYR A 427 18.77 14.31 -40.16
C TYR A 427 20.03 14.16 -41.02
N ARG A 428 20.19 15.04 -42.02
CA ARG A 428 21.42 15.16 -42.83
C ARG A 428 21.93 16.60 -42.81
N LEU A 429 23.25 16.75 -42.78
CA LEU A 429 23.96 18.03 -42.84
C LEU A 429 24.42 18.28 -44.28
N VAL A 430 24.16 19.47 -44.81
CA VAL A 430 24.54 19.90 -46.17
C VAL A 430 25.20 21.27 -46.07
N VAL A 431 26.15 21.56 -46.95
CA VAL A 431 26.78 22.89 -47.05
C VAL A 431 25.80 23.87 -47.71
N ALA A 432 25.67 25.07 -47.17
CA ALA A 432 24.86 26.12 -47.81
C ALA A 432 25.50 26.53 -49.15
N GLU A 433 24.73 26.51 -50.25
CA GLU A 433 25.25 26.83 -51.59
C GLU A 433 25.86 28.25 -51.64
N LYS A 434 27.17 28.32 -51.87
CA LYS A 434 27.88 29.59 -52.11
C LYS A 434 27.94 29.87 -53.60
N THR A 435 27.40 31.02 -54.00
CA THR A 435 27.38 31.48 -55.40
C THR A 435 28.74 32.03 -55.86
N GLY A 436 29.69 31.13 -56.13
CA GLY A 436 30.99 31.48 -56.73
C GLY A 436 32.01 30.34 -56.64
N ASN A 437 33.10 30.45 -57.41
CA ASN A 437 34.25 29.54 -57.27
C ASN A 437 34.95 29.79 -55.92
N VAL A 438 34.54 29.04 -54.91
CA VAL A 438 35.23 28.93 -53.61
C VAL A 438 36.54 28.17 -53.82
N SER A 439 37.64 28.57 -53.16
CA SER A 439 38.90 27.82 -53.23
C SER A 439 38.79 26.47 -52.52
N ASP A 440 39.55 25.48 -52.99
CA ASP A 440 39.57 24.13 -52.39
C ASP A 440 39.89 24.18 -50.88
N ASP A 441 40.73 25.13 -50.46
CA ASP A 441 41.06 25.37 -49.05
C ASP A 441 39.82 25.76 -48.21
N VAL A 442 38.97 26.65 -48.71
CA VAL A 442 37.73 27.05 -48.00
C VAL A 442 36.65 25.97 -48.11
N GLN A 443 36.65 25.17 -49.18
CA GLN A 443 35.77 24.01 -49.30
C GLN A 443 36.13 22.92 -48.27
N SER A 444 37.43 22.74 -47.98
CA SER A 444 37.92 21.78 -46.99
C SER A 444 37.44 22.07 -45.55
N CYS A 445 37.18 23.35 -45.21
CA CYS A 445 36.66 23.76 -43.91
C CYS A 445 35.36 23.05 -43.52
N TYR A 446 34.52 22.70 -44.49
CA TYR A 446 33.21 22.10 -44.23
C TYR A 446 33.26 20.66 -43.72
N ALA A 447 34.42 19.99 -43.81
CA ALA A 447 34.66 18.68 -43.19
C ALA A 447 34.75 18.73 -41.65
N ALA A 448 34.87 19.93 -41.06
CA ALA A 448 35.06 20.12 -39.63
C ALA A 448 33.87 19.64 -38.78
N ILE A 449 32.63 19.75 -39.26
CA ILE A 449 31.40 19.40 -38.52
C ILE A 449 30.64 18.27 -39.23
N SER A 450 30.09 17.35 -38.44
CA SER A 450 29.19 16.28 -38.88
C SER A 450 27.97 16.18 -37.95
N ILE A 451 27.01 15.32 -38.29
CA ILE A 451 25.78 15.08 -37.54
C ILE A 451 25.58 13.59 -37.26
N ALA A 452 25.26 13.25 -36.00
CA ALA A 452 24.80 11.93 -35.58
C ALA A 452 23.30 12.00 -35.23
N GLN A 453 22.55 10.91 -35.35
CA GLN A 453 21.12 10.88 -34.98
C GLN A 453 20.86 10.00 -33.76
N SER A 454 20.14 10.54 -32.76
CA SER A 454 19.50 9.72 -31.72
C SER A 454 18.21 9.12 -32.27
N LEU A 455 18.18 7.79 -32.40
CA LEU A 455 16.97 7.04 -32.76
C LEU A 455 15.91 7.02 -31.64
N LYS A 456 16.29 7.41 -30.41
CA LYS A 456 15.43 7.38 -29.24
C LYS A 456 14.65 8.68 -29.06
N ASP A 457 15.33 9.81 -29.27
CA ASP A 457 14.78 11.15 -29.01
C ASP A 457 14.40 11.88 -30.32
N MET A 458 14.71 11.27 -31.48
CA MET A 458 14.55 11.85 -32.82
C MET A 458 15.26 13.22 -32.96
N VAL A 459 16.48 13.31 -32.41
CA VAL A 459 17.35 14.49 -32.36
C VAL A 459 18.60 14.26 -33.20
N GLY A 460 19.02 15.26 -33.98
CA GLY A 460 20.35 15.33 -34.58
C GLY A 460 21.34 16.03 -33.65
N VAL A 461 22.48 15.38 -33.36
CA VAL A 461 23.58 15.91 -32.54
C VAL A 461 24.72 16.32 -33.47
N LEU A 462 25.09 17.60 -33.46
CA LEU A 462 26.24 18.12 -34.19
C LEU A 462 27.53 17.84 -33.41
N TYR A 463 28.56 17.35 -34.09
CA TYR A 463 29.86 17.07 -33.48
C TYR A 463 31.04 17.45 -34.39
N VAL A 464 32.20 17.70 -33.80
CA VAL A 464 33.45 17.98 -34.53
C VAL A 464 33.98 16.69 -35.15
N ASN A 465 34.10 16.65 -36.47
CA ASN A 465 34.57 15.51 -37.24
C ASN A 465 36.04 15.64 -37.65
N ASP A 466 36.50 16.86 -38.00
CA ASP A 466 37.88 17.14 -38.37
C ASP A 466 38.40 18.35 -37.57
N THR A 467 39.42 18.11 -36.75
CA THR A 467 40.05 19.13 -35.90
C THR A 467 41.09 19.97 -36.65
N GLU A 468 41.70 19.43 -37.71
CA GLU A 468 42.65 20.17 -38.55
C GLU A 468 41.90 21.17 -39.43
N ALA A 469 40.78 20.77 -40.02
CA ALA A 469 39.88 21.68 -40.73
C ALA A 469 39.41 22.84 -39.83
N LEU A 470 39.08 22.57 -38.56
CA LEU A 470 38.67 23.60 -37.59
C LEU A 470 39.79 24.61 -37.24
N ARG A 471 41.06 24.19 -37.29
CA ARG A 471 42.22 25.01 -36.90
C ARG A 471 42.79 25.86 -38.04
N ARG A 472 42.42 25.60 -39.30
CA ARG A 472 42.86 26.37 -40.47
C ARG A 472 42.46 27.85 -40.35
N PRO A 473 43.37 28.82 -40.53
CA PRO A 473 43.05 30.24 -40.43
C PRO A 473 42.14 30.74 -41.56
N GLU A 474 42.08 30.02 -42.70
CA GLU A 474 41.17 30.29 -43.81
C GLU A 474 39.70 30.01 -43.45
N CYS A 475 39.47 29.13 -42.47
CA CYS A 475 38.13 28.77 -42.01
C CYS A 475 37.59 29.83 -41.06
N GLN A 476 36.61 30.58 -41.55
CA GLN A 476 35.78 31.52 -40.79
C GLN A 476 34.50 30.81 -40.29
N ASP A 477 33.48 31.57 -39.87
CA ASP A 477 32.19 31.01 -39.44
C ASP A 477 31.58 30.08 -40.50
N LEU A 478 31.16 28.90 -40.06
CA LEU A 478 30.71 27.83 -40.94
C LEU A 478 29.18 27.81 -41.01
N GLN A 479 28.65 28.00 -42.22
CA GLN A 479 27.21 27.97 -42.48
C GLN A 479 26.79 26.66 -43.15
N TYR A 480 25.84 25.97 -42.52
CA TYR A 480 25.28 24.71 -42.98
C TYR A 480 23.75 24.78 -43.10
N VAL A 481 23.17 23.81 -43.82
CA VAL A 481 21.74 23.53 -43.85
C VAL A 481 21.53 22.12 -43.31
N VAL A 482 20.76 21.96 -42.24
CA VAL A 482 20.24 20.64 -41.84
C VAL A 482 18.93 20.39 -42.55
N ILE A 483 18.78 19.19 -43.08
CA ILE A 483 17.53 18.69 -43.64
C ILE A 483 17.06 17.52 -42.78
N ALA A 484 15.87 17.67 -42.19
CA ALA A 484 15.14 16.58 -41.56
C ALA A 484 14.27 15.90 -42.62
N GLN A 485 14.21 14.56 -42.60
CA GLN A 485 13.38 13.76 -43.50
C GLN A 485 12.62 12.69 -42.71
N GLU A 486 11.30 12.68 -42.86
CA GLU A 486 10.40 11.64 -42.35
C GLU A 486 10.47 10.41 -43.26
N GLN A 487 10.50 9.20 -42.68
CA GLN A 487 10.86 7.98 -43.41
C GLN A 487 9.72 7.33 -44.20
N GLN A 488 8.46 7.48 -43.78
CA GLN A 488 7.31 6.80 -44.39
C GLN A 488 6.75 7.57 -45.62
N ASN A 489 6.63 8.89 -45.53
CA ASN A 489 6.08 9.76 -46.58
C ASN A 489 7.14 10.60 -47.29
N LEU A 490 8.42 10.50 -46.86
CA LEU A 490 9.55 11.25 -47.41
C LEU A 490 9.42 12.80 -47.30
N LEU A 491 8.57 13.27 -46.37
CA LEU A 491 8.43 14.71 -46.07
C LEU A 491 9.75 15.29 -45.59
N GLN A 492 10.14 16.44 -46.11
CA GLN A 492 11.39 17.13 -45.77
C GLN A 492 11.13 18.53 -45.20
N ALA A 493 11.91 18.89 -44.18
CA ALA A 493 12.04 20.25 -43.68
C ALA A 493 13.53 20.61 -43.59
N SER A 494 13.87 21.89 -43.73
CA SER A 494 15.24 22.36 -43.61
C SER A 494 15.36 23.64 -42.79
N THR A 495 16.52 23.82 -42.16
CA THR A 495 16.87 25.04 -41.43
C THR A 495 18.36 25.35 -41.58
N GLN A 496 18.72 26.62 -41.44
CA GLN A 496 20.10 27.09 -41.51
C GLN A 496 20.75 27.08 -40.12
N ILE A 497 22.03 26.72 -40.09
CA ILE A 497 22.86 26.69 -38.90
C ILE A 497 24.11 27.53 -39.17
N LEU A 498 24.48 28.37 -38.21
CA LEU A 498 25.72 29.12 -38.19
C LEU A 498 26.57 28.66 -37.00
N VAL A 499 27.74 28.10 -37.30
CA VAL A 499 28.76 27.74 -36.30
C VAL A 499 29.80 28.85 -36.28
N VAL A 500 29.77 29.66 -35.22
CA VAL A 500 30.68 30.79 -35.00
C VAL A 500 31.98 30.27 -34.42
N LEU A 501 33.11 30.60 -35.06
CA LEU A 501 34.44 30.14 -34.65
C LEU A 501 35.18 31.20 -33.85
N ASP A 502 35.63 30.82 -32.65
CA ASP A 502 36.42 31.71 -31.78
C ASP A 502 37.75 32.12 -32.43
N SER A 503 38.27 33.29 -32.04
CA SER A 503 39.44 33.96 -32.62
C SER A 503 40.80 33.51 -32.04
N ASP A 504 40.79 32.75 -30.95
CA ASP A 504 41.96 32.45 -30.12
C ASP A 504 42.83 31.29 -30.70
N ILE A 505 43.84 31.63 -31.52
CA ILE A 505 44.81 30.69 -32.10
C ILE A 505 46.17 30.81 -31.40
N ASP A 506 46.38 30.00 -30.35
CA ASP A 506 47.69 29.88 -29.70
C ASP A 506 48.70 29.14 -30.57
N LYS A 507 49.84 29.76 -30.85
CA LYS A 507 50.95 29.18 -31.64
C LYS A 507 51.85 28.22 -30.86
N GLN A 508 51.31 27.45 -29.90
CA GLN A 508 52.07 26.49 -29.11
C GLN A 508 51.73 25.03 -29.44
N GLY A 509 52.66 24.36 -30.11
CA GLY A 509 52.75 22.89 -30.17
C GLY A 509 51.81 22.20 -31.16
N LEU A 510 52.15 22.31 -32.46
CA LEU A 510 51.90 21.21 -33.39
C LEU A 510 52.97 20.14 -33.14
N GLU A 511 52.59 19.09 -32.42
CA GLU A 511 53.22 17.78 -32.48
C GLU A 511 52.10 16.74 -32.64
N ASP A 512 52.36 15.68 -33.41
CA ASP A 512 51.43 14.61 -33.75
C ASP A 512 51.11 13.71 -32.54
N GLN A 513 50.47 14.28 -31.52
CA GLN A 513 50.03 13.55 -30.34
C GLN A 513 48.64 12.96 -30.57
N GLN A 514 48.61 11.63 -30.68
CA GLN A 514 47.40 10.81 -30.77
C GLN A 514 46.44 11.14 -29.63
N PHE A 515 45.20 11.52 -29.95
CA PHE A 515 44.17 11.82 -28.95
C PHE A 515 43.91 10.59 -28.07
N LEU A 516 43.88 10.80 -26.75
CA LEU A 516 43.65 9.75 -25.75
C LEU A 516 42.20 9.80 -25.25
N SER A 517 41.75 8.74 -24.56
CA SER A 517 40.51 8.82 -23.78
C SER A 517 40.73 9.63 -22.50
N CYS A 518 39.83 10.57 -22.21
CA CYS A 518 39.83 11.30 -20.94
C CYS A 518 39.73 10.36 -19.72
N ALA A 519 38.97 9.27 -19.86
CA ALA A 519 38.72 8.31 -18.77
C ALA A 519 39.98 7.62 -18.22
N LYS A 520 41.14 7.76 -18.89
CA LYS A 520 42.44 7.30 -18.37
C LYS A 520 42.99 8.17 -17.23
N GLY A 521 42.50 9.42 -17.10
CA GLY A 521 42.93 10.36 -16.07
C GLY A 521 42.44 9.95 -14.68
N ARG A 522 43.34 9.41 -13.86
CA ARG A 522 43.04 9.02 -12.47
C ARG A 522 43.01 10.20 -11.52
N GLN A 523 43.89 11.19 -11.69
CA GLN A 523 43.95 12.35 -10.80
C GLN A 523 43.55 13.63 -11.52
N ARG A 524 43.07 14.61 -10.76
CA ARG A 524 42.69 15.93 -11.28
C ARG A 524 43.81 16.61 -12.07
N GLY A 525 45.03 16.61 -11.53
CA GLY A 525 46.19 17.23 -12.15
C GLY A 525 46.51 16.62 -13.51
N ASP A 526 46.48 15.30 -13.63
CA ASP A 526 46.67 14.60 -14.91
C ASP A 526 45.51 14.91 -15.86
N CYS A 527 44.26 14.79 -15.39
CA CYS A 527 43.05 15.00 -16.18
C CYS A 527 43.06 16.34 -16.93
N GLU A 528 43.32 17.45 -16.22
CA GLU A 528 43.33 18.80 -16.79
C GLU A 528 44.53 19.06 -17.75
N THR A 529 45.43 18.09 -17.94
CA THR A 529 46.50 18.14 -18.96
C THR A 529 46.21 17.31 -20.22
N ILE A 530 45.30 16.33 -20.15
CA ILE A 530 45.02 15.41 -21.27
C ILE A 530 44.25 16.12 -22.40
N ARG A 531 44.77 16.03 -23.63
CA ARG A 531 44.06 16.35 -24.87
C ARG A 531 43.23 15.13 -25.30
N GLY A 532 42.00 15.06 -24.80
CA GLY A 532 41.14 13.89 -25.01
C GLY A 532 40.19 13.96 -26.20
N LEU A 533 39.79 12.80 -26.72
CA LEU A 533 38.64 12.65 -27.64
C LEU A 533 37.37 13.21 -26.98
N GLY A 534 36.51 13.87 -27.74
CA GLY A 534 35.26 14.49 -27.24
C GLY A 534 35.43 15.83 -26.51
N ALA A 535 36.66 16.24 -26.17
CA ALA A 535 36.89 17.42 -25.33
C ALA A 535 36.49 18.75 -26.03
N THR A 536 35.42 19.38 -25.55
CA THR A 536 34.84 20.62 -26.12
C THR A 536 35.74 21.84 -25.98
N THR A 537 36.64 21.86 -25.00
CA THR A 537 37.63 22.93 -24.78
C THR A 537 39.03 22.58 -25.30
N GLY A 538 39.22 21.39 -25.86
CA GLY A 538 40.50 20.80 -26.23
C GLY A 538 41.21 20.05 -25.09
N ARG A 539 40.72 20.16 -23.85
CA ARG A 539 41.21 19.41 -22.68
C ARG A 539 40.07 18.72 -21.92
N CYS A 540 40.40 17.63 -21.24
CA CYS A 540 39.45 16.90 -20.39
C CYS A 540 39.06 17.69 -19.13
N GLN A 541 37.90 17.35 -18.58
CA GLN A 541 37.29 17.97 -17.41
C GLN A 541 37.24 16.97 -16.25
N TRP A 542 37.65 17.42 -15.05
CA TRP A 542 37.62 16.60 -13.84
C TRP A 542 36.33 16.78 -13.06
N ARG A 543 35.64 15.68 -12.74
CA ARG A 543 34.54 15.65 -11.76
C ARG A 543 35.06 15.12 -10.43
N GLN A 544 34.94 15.91 -9.38
CA GLN A 544 35.23 15.46 -8.01
C GLN A 544 33.97 14.83 -7.40
N GLY A 545 34.09 13.59 -6.93
CA GLY A 545 33.03 12.90 -6.20
C GLY A 545 32.92 13.34 -4.75
N SER A 546 31.72 13.18 -4.17
CA SER A 546 31.37 13.70 -2.83
C SER A 546 31.07 12.65 -1.76
N ALA A 547 30.84 11.40 -2.16
CA ALA A 547 30.42 10.31 -1.28
C ALA A 547 31.60 9.46 -0.78
N LYS A 548 31.47 8.90 0.44
CA LYS A 548 32.47 7.99 1.04
C LYS A 548 32.31 6.52 0.62
N GLY A 549 31.19 6.18 -0.01
CA GLY A 549 30.84 4.83 -0.50
C GLY A 549 30.61 4.83 -2.02
N ILE A 550 29.92 3.79 -2.52
CA ILE A 550 29.48 3.73 -3.92
C ILE A 550 28.43 4.83 -4.17
N SER A 551 28.61 5.65 -5.20
CA SER A 551 27.69 6.76 -5.55
C SER A 551 27.72 7.07 -7.04
N GLU A 552 26.61 7.53 -7.60
CA GLU A 552 26.53 8.07 -8.98
C GLU A 552 27.47 9.30 -9.16
N SER A 553 27.71 10.03 -8.07
CA SER A 553 28.68 11.13 -8.00
C SER A 553 30.11 10.65 -7.70
N TYR A 554 30.60 9.65 -8.45
CA TYR A 554 31.98 9.17 -8.35
C TYR A 554 32.97 10.15 -9.03
N SER A 555 34.21 10.20 -8.54
CA SER A 555 35.28 11.00 -9.14
C SER A 555 35.71 10.39 -10.47
N THR A 556 35.86 11.20 -11.52
CA THR A 556 36.33 10.71 -12.83
C THR A 556 36.81 11.86 -13.74
N CYS A 557 37.52 11.50 -14.81
CA CYS A 557 37.96 12.41 -15.87
C CYS A 557 37.19 12.16 -17.17
N SER A 558 36.55 13.18 -17.72
CA SER A 558 35.64 13.06 -18.85
C SER A 558 35.84 14.17 -19.90
N PRO A 559 35.39 14.00 -21.16
CA PRO A 559 35.52 15.01 -22.20
C PRO A 559 34.71 16.29 -21.93
N ASP A 560 33.46 16.14 -21.52
CA ASP A 560 32.54 17.24 -21.18
C ASP A 560 31.56 16.76 -20.12
N LEU A 561 31.54 17.42 -18.95
CA LEU A 561 30.71 17.00 -17.82
C LEU A 561 29.19 17.16 -18.03
N ARG A 562 28.77 17.72 -19.17
CA ARG A 562 27.36 17.84 -19.57
C ARG A 562 26.83 16.63 -20.34
N THR A 563 27.72 15.82 -20.92
CA THR A 563 27.35 14.59 -21.66
C THR A 563 28.00 13.35 -21.04
N CYS A 564 29.18 13.48 -20.42
CA CYS A 564 29.92 12.35 -19.86
C CYS A 564 30.44 12.63 -18.43
N PRO A 565 30.12 11.81 -17.41
CA PRO A 565 29.15 10.72 -17.45
C PRO A 565 27.75 11.24 -17.09
N ASP A 566 26.82 11.23 -18.05
CA ASP A 566 25.40 11.55 -17.86
C ASP A 566 24.52 10.29 -17.64
N GLY A 567 25.12 9.11 -17.82
CA GLY A 567 24.46 7.80 -17.67
C GLY A 567 23.76 7.29 -18.93
N PHE A 568 23.94 7.93 -20.08
CA PHE A 568 23.31 7.55 -21.34
C PHE A 568 24.29 7.65 -22.53
N CYS A 569 24.85 6.51 -22.93
CA CYS A 569 25.64 6.37 -24.15
C CYS A 569 24.85 6.84 -25.39
N ASP A 570 25.17 8.04 -25.89
CA ASP A 570 24.45 8.68 -26.99
C ASP A 570 25.02 8.36 -28.38
N ALA A 571 24.41 8.91 -29.43
CA ALA A 571 24.75 8.62 -30.83
C ALA A 571 26.14 9.11 -31.28
N VAL A 572 26.78 10.00 -30.51
CA VAL A 572 28.17 10.44 -30.72
C VAL A 572 29.10 9.56 -29.90
N GLU A 573 28.78 9.31 -28.63
CA GLU A 573 29.63 8.49 -27.74
C GLU A 573 29.70 7.02 -28.18
N SER A 574 28.62 6.49 -28.77
CA SER A 574 28.60 5.15 -29.35
C SER A 574 29.43 5.01 -30.64
N LYS A 575 30.06 6.08 -31.15
CA LYS A 575 30.95 6.00 -32.33
C LYS A 575 32.31 5.39 -32.00
N ASP A 576 32.82 5.67 -30.81
CA ASP A 576 34.10 5.18 -30.31
C ASP A 576 34.00 5.10 -28.77
N ALA A 577 34.11 3.89 -28.23
CA ALA A 577 34.04 3.64 -26.78
C ALA A 577 35.10 4.41 -25.98
N SER A 578 36.13 4.96 -26.62
CA SER A 578 37.16 5.81 -26.01
C SER A 578 36.66 7.22 -25.68
N ILE A 579 35.52 7.68 -26.21
CA ILE A 579 34.94 9.01 -25.96
C ILE A 579 34.42 9.10 -24.53
N CYS A 580 33.41 8.29 -24.20
CA CYS A 580 32.83 8.16 -22.86
C CYS A 580 32.67 6.67 -22.49
N PRO A 581 33.75 5.95 -22.15
CA PRO A 581 33.64 4.57 -21.68
C PRO A 581 32.85 4.48 -20.36
N GLN A 582 32.77 5.57 -19.59
CA GLN A 582 31.97 5.63 -18.37
C GLN A 582 30.49 5.31 -18.62
N ASP A 583 29.90 5.71 -19.74
CA ASP A 583 28.47 5.46 -20.04
C ASP A 583 28.26 4.38 -21.11
N CYS A 584 29.22 4.21 -22.02
CA CYS A 584 29.15 3.23 -23.12
C CYS A 584 29.74 1.85 -22.80
N THR A 585 30.48 1.65 -21.69
CA THR A 585 31.12 0.34 -21.45
C THR A 585 30.11 -0.78 -21.19
N ILE A 586 30.28 -1.90 -21.89
CA ILE A 586 29.58 -3.17 -21.64
C ILE A 586 30.48 -4.18 -20.90
N GLU A 587 31.77 -3.89 -20.80
CA GLU A 587 32.80 -4.75 -20.21
C GLU A 587 32.69 -4.82 -18.67
N PRO A 588 33.36 -5.79 -18.00
CA PRO A 588 33.39 -5.86 -16.54
C PRO A 588 34.17 -4.68 -15.93
N VAL A 589 33.50 -3.96 -15.03
CA VAL A 589 34.10 -2.95 -14.16
C VAL A 589 34.65 -3.66 -12.92
N ILE A 590 35.83 -3.25 -12.46
CA ILE A 590 36.55 -3.88 -11.34
C ILE A 590 36.54 -2.92 -10.14
N GLY A 591 36.30 -3.46 -8.94
CA GLY A 591 36.16 -2.66 -7.71
C GLY A 591 34.71 -2.35 -7.37
N GLY A 592 34.50 -1.45 -6.40
CA GLY A 592 33.16 -1.13 -5.88
C GLY A 592 32.36 -0.29 -6.88
N HIS A 593 31.32 -0.86 -7.48
CA HIS A 593 30.50 -0.17 -8.49
C HIS A 593 29.08 -0.75 -8.58
N GLU A 594 28.18 0.02 -9.19
CA GLU A 594 26.92 -0.45 -9.77
C GLU A 594 26.95 -0.22 -11.28
N LYS A 595 26.49 -1.20 -12.06
CA LYS A 595 26.36 -1.06 -13.52
C LYS A 595 25.08 -0.32 -13.91
N GLY A 596 25.12 0.39 -15.03
CA GLY A 596 23.91 0.90 -15.68
C GLY A 596 23.04 -0.22 -16.26
N ILE A 597 21.79 0.12 -16.59
CA ILE A 597 20.75 -0.86 -16.98
C ILE A 597 21.08 -1.62 -18.28
N MET A 598 21.88 -1.02 -19.17
CA MET A 598 22.35 -1.68 -20.41
C MET A 598 23.87 -1.56 -20.62
N SER A 599 24.43 -0.39 -20.30
CA SER A 599 25.87 -0.09 -20.35
C SER A 599 26.22 0.91 -19.25
N GLY A 600 27.52 1.11 -19.03
CA GLY A 600 28.05 2.18 -18.19
C GLY A 600 28.23 1.85 -16.71
N ILE A 601 28.96 2.74 -16.02
CA ILE A 601 29.16 2.80 -14.58
C ILE A 601 28.10 3.75 -14.04
N ARG A 602 27.02 3.19 -13.47
CA ARG A 602 25.97 3.98 -12.85
C ARG A 602 26.48 4.65 -11.57
N ALA A 603 27.10 3.86 -10.71
CA ALA A 603 27.68 4.33 -9.45
C ALA A 603 29.05 3.69 -9.23
N GLY A 604 29.93 4.39 -8.53
CA GLY A 604 31.31 3.97 -8.30
C GLY A 604 31.82 4.35 -6.92
N HIS A 605 32.75 3.56 -6.37
CA HIS A 605 33.42 3.85 -5.12
C HIS A 605 34.72 4.61 -5.37
N GLY A 606 34.83 5.82 -4.82
CA GLY A 606 36.03 6.64 -4.95
C GLY A 606 36.21 7.22 -6.36
N THR A 607 37.32 6.86 -6.99
CA THR A 607 37.74 7.33 -8.31
C THR A 607 37.56 6.22 -9.34
N CYS A 608 36.76 6.48 -10.38
CA CYS A 608 36.58 5.57 -11.49
C CYS A 608 37.32 6.05 -12.75
N TYR A 609 38.08 5.14 -13.35
CA TYR A 609 38.85 5.37 -14.58
C TYR A 609 38.76 4.15 -15.51
N CYS A 610 38.90 4.38 -16.81
CA CYS A 610 38.76 3.35 -17.84
C CYS A 610 39.92 3.35 -18.83
N TYR A 611 40.36 2.14 -19.17
CA TYR A 611 41.15 1.85 -20.36
C TYR A 611 40.25 1.21 -21.42
N SER A 612 40.75 1.06 -22.65
CA SER A 612 39.97 0.72 -23.85
C SER A 612 39.13 -0.57 -23.78
N GLU A 613 39.35 -1.45 -22.81
CA GLU A 613 38.58 -2.69 -22.60
C GLU A 613 38.08 -2.88 -21.15
N LYS A 614 38.49 -2.04 -20.17
CA LYS A 614 38.21 -2.27 -18.74
C LYS A 614 38.15 -0.98 -17.94
N CYS A 615 37.21 -0.93 -17.01
CA CYS A 615 37.08 0.15 -16.04
C CYS A 615 37.37 -0.32 -14.62
N PHE A 616 37.85 0.59 -13.78
CA PHE A 616 38.22 0.37 -12.40
C PHE A 616 37.56 1.46 -11.55
N CYS A 617 37.07 1.12 -10.37
CA CYS A 617 36.53 2.03 -9.36
C CYS A 617 37.15 1.69 -8.00
N GLU A 618 38.08 2.51 -7.54
CA GLU A 618 38.80 2.31 -6.29
C GLU A 618 38.99 3.62 -5.51
N LYS A 619 39.18 3.48 -4.20
CA LYS A 619 39.52 4.61 -3.34
C LYS A 619 41.01 4.93 -3.52
N ASP A 620 41.35 6.20 -3.68
CA ASP A 620 42.74 6.64 -3.62
C ASP A 620 43.25 6.54 -2.17
N ASP A 621 44.00 5.48 -1.87
CA ASP A 621 44.72 5.29 -0.61
C ASP A 621 45.96 6.19 -0.55
N ILE A 622 45.72 7.51 -0.46
CA ILE A 622 46.75 8.48 -0.09
C ILE A 622 46.75 8.62 1.42
N GLU A 623 47.88 8.30 2.04
CA GLU A 623 48.08 8.33 3.49
C GLU A 623 47.92 9.75 4.08
N GLU A 624 46.78 10.04 4.72
CA GLU A 624 46.66 11.16 5.69
C GLU A 624 47.38 10.85 7.02
N ALA A 625 48.49 10.10 6.99
CA ALA A 625 49.12 9.50 8.16
C ALA A 625 50.03 10.44 8.99
N MET A 626 50.16 11.73 8.62
CA MET A 626 51.17 12.63 9.22
C MET A 626 50.66 13.85 10.01
N CYS A 627 49.39 14.22 9.94
CA CYS A 627 48.91 15.43 10.64
C CYS A 627 48.16 15.17 11.96
N ASP A 628 47.41 14.07 12.09
CA ASP A 628 46.43 13.94 13.16
C ASP A 628 47.04 13.56 14.53
N GLU A 629 48.01 12.64 14.57
CA GLU A 629 48.66 12.22 15.83
C GLU A 629 49.58 13.28 16.44
N VAL A 630 50.26 14.08 15.61
CA VAL A 630 51.08 15.21 16.09
C VAL A 630 50.17 16.32 16.64
N CYS A 631 49.01 16.57 16.00
CA CYS A 631 48.06 17.57 16.47
C CYS A 631 47.40 17.14 17.80
N LYS A 632 46.94 15.89 17.93
CA LYS A 632 46.38 15.35 19.18
C LYS A 632 47.38 15.37 20.33
N THR A 633 48.64 15.01 20.10
CA THR A 633 49.68 15.04 21.14
C THR A 633 50.03 16.47 21.58
N ILE A 634 50.08 17.44 20.65
CA ILE A 634 50.26 18.87 21.00
C ILE A 634 49.07 19.41 21.79
N ILE A 635 47.83 19.11 21.38
CA ILE A 635 46.63 19.56 22.11
C ILE A 635 46.56 18.92 23.50
N ALA A 636 46.80 17.62 23.61
CA ALA A 636 46.80 16.91 24.90
C ALA A 636 47.88 17.44 25.86
N THR A 637 49.09 17.71 25.36
CA THR A 637 50.18 18.27 26.19
C THR A 637 49.91 19.72 26.61
N ALA A 638 49.32 20.54 25.74
CA ALA A 638 48.91 21.91 26.08
C ALA A 638 47.79 21.95 27.15
N VAL A 639 46.80 21.07 27.07
CA VAL A 639 45.73 20.94 28.08
C VAL A 639 46.28 20.43 29.41
N LEU A 640 47.22 19.46 29.38
CA LEU A 640 47.89 18.98 30.59
C LEU A 640 48.70 20.10 31.28
N LEU A 641 49.43 20.90 30.50
CA LEU A 641 50.19 22.05 31.01
C LEU A 641 49.28 23.13 31.63
N SER A 642 48.16 23.47 30.99
CA SER A 642 47.23 24.48 31.56
C SER A 642 46.57 24.00 32.84
N PHE A 643 46.28 22.69 32.97
CA PHE A 643 45.77 22.08 34.19
C PHE A 643 46.79 22.12 35.33
N ILE A 644 48.07 21.80 35.05
CA ILE A 644 49.16 21.88 36.03
C ILE A 644 49.37 23.33 36.51
N VAL A 645 49.41 24.30 35.59
CA VAL A 645 49.54 25.73 35.93
C VAL A 645 48.35 26.20 36.78
N SER A 646 47.14 25.75 36.47
CA SER A 646 45.93 26.08 37.25
C SER A 646 45.98 25.52 38.68
N ILE A 647 46.51 24.31 38.88
CA ILE A 647 46.72 23.72 40.21
C ILE A 647 47.81 24.47 40.99
N LEU A 648 48.91 24.87 40.33
CA LEU A 648 49.99 25.64 40.95
C LEU A 648 49.54 27.05 41.37
N LEU A 649 48.73 27.72 40.54
CA LEU A 649 48.13 29.01 40.89
C LEU A 649 47.11 28.86 42.03
N SER A 650 46.22 27.87 41.95
CA SER A 650 45.23 27.58 43.00
C SER A 650 45.91 27.30 44.35
N SER A 651 46.92 26.43 44.38
CA SER A 651 47.68 26.14 45.60
C SER A 651 48.47 27.35 46.14
N TYR A 652 49.01 28.21 45.27
CA TYR A 652 49.62 29.48 45.69
C TYR A 652 48.60 30.44 46.34
N PHE A 653 47.40 30.61 45.75
CA PHE A 653 46.35 31.43 46.33
C PHE A 653 45.79 30.85 47.64
N ILE A 654 45.60 29.53 47.72
CA ILE A 654 45.17 28.83 48.95
C ILE A 654 46.23 28.97 50.06
N HIS A 655 47.52 28.85 49.74
CA HIS A 655 48.61 29.04 50.70
C HIS A 655 48.67 30.49 51.21
N ARG A 656 48.43 31.48 50.33
CA ARG A 656 48.34 32.90 50.71
C ARG A 656 47.11 33.21 51.58
N TYR A 657 45.99 32.54 51.33
CA TYR A 657 44.75 32.70 52.08
C TYR A 657 44.85 32.14 53.51
N HIS A 658 45.46 30.96 53.68
CA HIS A 658 45.59 30.29 54.99
C HIS A 658 46.58 30.94 55.98
N LYS A 659 47.32 31.99 55.59
CA LYS A 659 48.28 32.66 56.47
C LYS A 659 47.64 33.72 57.40
N ASN A 660 46.44 34.22 57.09
CA ASN A 660 45.94 35.50 57.62
C ASN A 660 44.56 35.47 58.32
N SER A 661 44.09 34.33 58.89
CA SER A 661 42.88 34.34 59.74
C SER A 661 42.83 33.24 60.82
N PRO A 662 42.16 33.47 61.99
CA PRO A 662 42.17 32.55 63.14
C PRO A 662 41.14 31.40 63.07
N LYS A 663 41.22 30.47 64.05
CA LYS A 663 40.43 29.22 64.24
C LYS A 663 39.88 29.12 65.68
N PRO A 664 39.10 28.08 66.08
CA PRO A 664 38.05 27.29 65.39
C PRO A 664 36.68 27.64 66.07
N PRO A 665 35.80 26.79 66.67
CA PRO A 665 35.57 25.30 66.67
C PRO A 665 35.07 24.75 65.30
N ILE A 666 34.68 23.48 65.00
CA ILE A 666 34.39 22.19 65.70
C ILE A 666 32.98 22.12 66.35
N THR A 667 31.94 21.43 65.86
CA THR A 667 31.72 20.04 65.36
C THR A 667 30.67 20.00 64.22
N SER A 668 30.30 18.89 63.52
CA SER A 668 30.89 17.59 63.11
C SER A 668 29.90 16.84 62.18
N ALA A 669 30.34 15.75 61.50
CA ALA A 669 29.52 14.74 60.77
C ALA A 669 28.80 15.23 59.48
N GLU A 670 29.23 14.76 58.30
CA GLU A 670 28.69 13.60 57.54
C GLU A 670 27.39 13.86 56.76
N MET A 671 27.48 13.93 55.43
CA MET A 671 27.01 12.81 54.61
C MET A 671 27.60 12.80 53.19
N THR A 672 27.82 11.59 52.70
CA THR A 672 28.34 11.26 51.38
C THR A 672 27.28 11.34 50.28
N PHE A 673 27.66 11.74 49.07
CA PHE A 673 27.01 11.22 47.86
C PHE A 673 28.06 10.62 46.91
N ARG A 674 27.86 9.35 46.56
CA ARG A 674 28.68 8.60 45.58
C ARG A 674 27.95 8.55 44.23
N ARG A 675 28.74 8.40 43.16
CA ARG A 675 28.31 8.11 41.78
C ARG A 675 27.71 6.70 41.66
N PRO A 676 26.90 6.44 40.62
CA PRO A 676 26.97 5.23 39.79
C PRO A 676 28.00 5.49 38.65
N ALA A 677 29.12 4.77 38.53
CA ALA A 677 29.26 3.38 38.05
C ALA A 677 28.89 3.26 36.56
N GLN A 678 29.76 3.63 35.61
CA GLN A 678 30.83 2.78 35.02
C GLN A 678 30.35 1.41 34.49
N SER A 679 30.31 1.31 33.16
CA SER A 679 30.27 0.05 32.41
C SER A 679 31.65 -0.64 32.38
N TYR A 680 31.66 -1.96 32.50
CA TYR A 680 32.84 -2.80 32.30
C TYR A 680 32.57 -3.84 31.19
N PRO A 681 33.57 -4.24 30.39
CA PRO A 681 33.42 -5.19 29.30
C PRO A 681 33.69 -6.64 29.74
N ILE A 682 33.09 -7.62 29.05
CA ILE A 682 33.51 -9.03 29.11
C ILE A 682 33.50 -9.63 27.70
N SER A 683 34.63 -10.21 27.32
CA SER A 683 34.88 -10.97 26.09
C SER A 683 34.56 -12.46 26.24
N TYR A 684 34.21 -13.17 25.17
CA TYR A 684 34.54 -14.61 25.07
C TYR A 684 35.07 -15.05 23.70
N SER A 685 36.00 -15.98 23.79
CA SER A 685 36.99 -16.46 22.82
C SER A 685 36.44 -16.99 21.48
N ALA A 686 37.23 -16.78 20.43
CA ALA A 686 37.19 -17.60 19.22
C ALA A 686 37.67 -19.04 19.52
N ASN A 687 37.17 -20.01 18.75
CA ASN A 687 37.82 -21.30 18.55
C ASN A 687 37.53 -21.81 17.12
N ASN A 688 38.55 -22.37 16.47
CA ASN A 688 38.52 -22.67 15.04
C ASN A 688 37.74 -23.95 14.70
N MET A 689 36.80 -23.88 13.77
CA MET A 689 36.48 -24.99 12.86
C MET A 689 36.35 -24.49 11.41
N ARG A 690 36.63 -25.41 10.46
CA ARG A 690 36.98 -25.09 9.07
C ARG A 690 35.77 -24.83 8.16
N ARG A 691 36.05 -24.18 7.02
CA ARG A 691 35.14 -23.92 5.88
C ARG A 691 34.20 -25.09 5.54
N GLY A 692 32.94 -24.74 5.25
CA GLY A 692 31.98 -25.53 4.48
C GLY A 692 31.17 -24.59 3.58
N SER A 693 30.79 -25.06 2.38
CA SER A 693 30.08 -24.24 1.37
C SER A 693 28.70 -23.81 1.84
N LEU A 694 28.29 -22.58 1.53
CA LEU A 694 26.96 -22.04 1.86
C LEU A 694 26.03 -22.10 0.64
N ASP A 695 25.74 -23.33 0.23
CA ASP A 695 24.62 -23.68 -0.64
C ASP A 695 23.85 -24.82 0.05
N SER A 696 22.52 -24.67 0.18
CA SER A 696 21.58 -25.61 0.84
C SER A 696 21.67 -25.73 2.38
N MET A 697 20.82 -24.98 3.10
CA MET A 697 20.18 -25.45 4.36
C MET A 697 19.00 -24.54 4.80
N GLU A 698 17.94 -24.48 3.99
CA GLU A 698 16.66 -23.88 4.38
C GLU A 698 15.67 -25.00 4.78
N ASN A 699 15.83 -25.57 5.98
CA ASN A 699 14.83 -26.36 6.75
C ASN A 699 15.45 -27.00 8.00
N GLN A 700 15.64 -26.23 9.09
CA GLN A 700 15.67 -26.71 10.50
C GLN A 700 15.99 -25.57 11.48
N VAL A 701 15.00 -24.72 11.79
CA VAL A 701 14.93 -24.05 13.11
C VAL A 701 13.47 -24.07 13.55
N ALA A 702 13.12 -25.07 14.37
CA ALA A 702 11.82 -25.14 15.02
C ALA A 702 11.95 -24.60 16.44
N ILE A 703 11.17 -23.57 16.76
CA ILE A 703 10.77 -23.18 18.12
C ILE A 703 11.95 -23.00 19.11
N ASP A 704 12.75 -21.95 18.90
CA ASP A 704 13.28 -21.21 20.05
C ASP A 704 12.27 -20.14 20.44
N THR A 705 11.89 -20.12 21.72
CA THR A 705 10.85 -19.21 22.22
C THR A 705 11.44 -17.81 22.37
N PHE A 706 11.02 -16.85 21.53
CA PHE A 706 11.40 -15.43 21.67
C PHE A 706 10.92 -14.88 23.03
N LYS A 707 11.78 -14.97 24.05
CA LYS A 707 11.57 -14.28 25.33
C LYS A 707 11.87 -12.79 25.12
N ILE A 708 10.81 -11.98 25.11
CA ILE A 708 10.93 -10.52 25.11
C ILE A 708 11.54 -10.11 26.46
N PRO A 709 12.69 -9.40 26.49
CA PRO A 709 13.28 -8.96 27.75
C PRO A 709 12.37 -7.94 28.45
N GLU A 710 12.10 -8.18 29.73
CA GLU A 710 11.31 -7.28 30.56
C GLU A 710 12.03 -5.93 30.73
N ASP A 711 11.30 -4.83 30.62
CA ASP A 711 11.78 -3.48 30.92
C ASP A 711 10.93 -2.88 32.05
N PRO A 712 11.42 -2.94 33.31
CA PRO A 712 10.64 -2.51 34.48
C PRO A 712 10.17 -1.05 34.47
N LYS A 713 10.75 -0.19 33.61
CA LYS A 713 10.30 1.21 33.44
C LYS A 713 8.97 1.28 32.66
N TRP A 714 8.72 0.32 31.78
CA TRP A 714 7.60 0.33 30.84
C TRP A 714 6.61 -0.82 31.05
N GLU A 715 6.98 -1.87 31.79
CA GLU A 715 6.08 -2.98 32.09
C GLU A 715 4.87 -2.52 32.94
N PHE A 716 3.66 -2.87 32.49
CA PHE A 716 2.41 -2.51 33.13
C PHE A 716 1.66 -3.76 33.60
N PRO A 717 1.17 -3.82 34.86
CA PRO A 717 0.48 -5.00 35.36
C PRO A 717 -0.77 -5.34 34.54
N ARG A 718 -0.76 -6.47 33.83
CA ARG A 718 -1.86 -6.93 32.96
C ARG A 718 -3.23 -6.94 33.66
N LYS A 719 -3.26 -7.28 34.96
CA LYS A 719 -4.45 -7.25 35.83
C LYS A 719 -5.08 -5.85 36.04
N ASN A 720 -4.35 -4.78 35.78
CA ASN A 720 -4.83 -3.39 35.83
C ASN A 720 -5.30 -2.87 34.45
N LEU A 721 -5.28 -3.71 33.41
CA LEU A 721 -5.69 -3.36 32.05
C LEU A 721 -6.97 -4.10 31.67
N VAL A 722 -8.04 -3.37 31.43
CA VAL A 722 -9.31 -3.94 30.94
C VAL A 722 -9.48 -3.58 29.47
N LEU A 723 -9.37 -4.59 28.60
CA LEU A 723 -9.60 -4.44 27.16
C LEU A 723 -11.10 -4.26 26.88
N GLY A 724 -11.43 -3.46 25.87
CA GLY A 724 -12.78 -3.19 25.40
C GLY A 724 -12.88 -3.31 23.88
N LYS A 725 -13.73 -2.48 23.25
CA LYS A 725 -14.03 -2.60 21.81
C LYS A 725 -12.80 -2.45 20.91
N THR A 726 -12.74 -3.24 19.83
CA THR A 726 -11.80 -3.04 18.74
C THR A 726 -11.98 -1.65 18.12
N LEU A 727 -10.86 -0.97 17.85
CA LEU A 727 -10.80 0.34 17.18
C LEU A 727 -10.38 0.20 15.71
N GLY A 728 -9.57 -0.82 15.41
CA GLY A 728 -9.18 -1.20 14.06
C GLY A 728 -8.35 -2.48 14.05
N GLU A 729 -8.36 -3.20 12.93
CA GLU A 729 -7.57 -4.41 12.71
C GLU A 729 -7.11 -4.43 11.25
N GLY A 730 -5.85 -4.81 10.99
CA GLY A 730 -5.27 -4.72 9.65
C GLY A 730 -3.87 -5.32 9.52
N GLU A 731 -3.09 -4.84 8.54
CA GLU A 731 -1.71 -5.31 8.27
C GLU A 731 -0.77 -5.03 9.47
N PHE A 732 -1.01 -3.95 10.21
CA PHE A 732 -0.22 -3.50 11.37
C PHE A 732 -0.69 -4.09 12.73
N GLY A 733 -1.46 -5.18 12.70
CA GLY A 733 -2.00 -5.84 13.89
C GLY A 733 -3.42 -5.39 14.27
N LYS A 734 -3.76 -5.54 15.55
CA LYS A 734 -5.08 -5.27 16.13
C LYS A 734 -4.97 -4.18 17.20
N VAL A 735 -5.85 -3.18 17.15
CA VAL A 735 -5.90 -2.08 18.12
C VAL A 735 -7.26 -2.10 18.81
N VAL A 736 -7.27 -2.13 20.14
CA VAL A 736 -8.50 -2.07 20.96
C VAL A 736 -8.48 -0.86 21.89
N LYS A 737 -9.66 -0.33 22.21
CA LYS A 737 -9.82 0.64 23.31
C LYS A 737 -9.72 -0.12 24.62
N ALA A 738 -9.02 0.43 25.61
CA ALA A 738 -8.90 -0.18 26.93
C ALA A 738 -8.95 0.86 28.06
N THR A 739 -9.13 0.37 29.28
CA THR A 739 -9.09 1.14 30.51
C THR A 739 -7.91 0.67 31.36
N ALA A 740 -6.97 1.57 31.64
CA ALA A 740 -5.79 1.28 32.46
C ALA A 740 -5.94 1.91 33.84
N PHE A 741 -5.96 1.09 34.88
CA PHE A 741 -6.08 1.53 36.28
C PHE A 741 -4.70 1.82 36.88
N ARG A 742 -4.58 2.91 37.65
CA ARG A 742 -3.32 3.32 38.32
C ARG A 742 -2.14 3.60 37.37
N LEU A 743 -2.43 4.04 36.15
CA LEU A 743 -1.43 4.31 35.11
C LEU A 743 -0.44 5.39 35.58
N LYS A 744 0.87 5.08 35.51
CA LYS A 744 1.96 5.92 36.04
C LYS A 744 1.74 6.41 37.48
N GLY A 745 1.16 5.56 38.34
CA GLY A 745 0.96 5.84 39.76
C GLY A 745 -0.17 6.82 40.12
N LYS A 746 -0.86 7.40 39.13
CA LYS A 746 -1.99 8.31 39.38
C LYS A 746 -3.22 7.54 39.87
N ALA A 747 -3.95 8.08 40.85
CA ALA A 747 -5.22 7.50 41.30
C ALA A 747 -6.30 7.62 40.19
N GLY A 748 -7.13 6.59 40.06
CA GLY A 748 -8.19 6.51 39.04
C GLY A 748 -7.87 5.59 37.86
N TYR A 749 -8.54 5.84 36.74
CA TYR A 749 -8.39 5.11 35.48
C TYR A 749 -8.10 6.07 34.32
N THR A 750 -7.35 5.60 33.33
CA THR A 750 -7.07 6.31 32.09
C THR A 750 -7.62 5.52 30.90
N THR A 751 -8.29 6.22 29.98
CA THR A 751 -8.67 5.61 28.70
C THR A 751 -7.45 5.56 27.78
N VAL A 752 -7.13 4.37 27.26
CA VAL A 752 -5.94 4.10 26.45
C VAL A 752 -6.30 3.30 25.20
N ALA A 753 -5.41 3.25 24.22
CA ALA A 753 -5.46 2.28 23.15
C ALA A 753 -4.40 1.20 23.39
N VAL A 754 -4.69 -0.04 22.98
CA VAL A 754 -3.76 -1.17 23.11
C VAL A 754 -3.57 -1.81 21.75
N LYS A 755 -2.34 -1.75 21.22
CA LYS A 755 -1.92 -2.43 19.99
C LYS A 755 -1.37 -3.81 20.35
N MET A 756 -1.78 -4.82 19.61
CA MET A 756 -1.44 -6.22 19.83
C MET A 756 -1.39 -6.99 18.49
N LEU A 757 -0.80 -8.18 18.52
CA LEU A 757 -0.81 -9.08 17.37
C LEU A 757 -2.19 -9.70 17.13
N LYS A 758 -2.44 -10.10 15.88
CA LYS A 758 -3.60 -10.93 15.48
C LYS A 758 -3.36 -12.38 15.90
N ASP A 759 -4.42 -13.17 16.01
CA ASP A 759 -4.38 -14.56 16.50
C ASP A 759 -3.51 -15.50 15.64
N HIS A 760 -3.21 -15.12 14.40
CA HIS A 760 -2.38 -15.85 13.43
C HIS A 760 -1.22 -15.00 12.89
N ALA A 761 -0.68 -14.08 13.71
CA ALA A 761 0.40 -13.18 13.30
C ALA A 761 1.72 -13.87 12.97
N SER A 762 2.42 -13.31 11.98
CA SER A 762 3.73 -13.73 11.51
C SER A 762 4.88 -13.24 12.41
N HIS A 763 6.02 -13.91 12.33
CA HIS A 763 7.27 -13.46 12.97
C HIS A 763 7.76 -12.08 12.45
N SER A 764 7.31 -11.65 11.26
CA SER A 764 7.49 -10.28 10.77
C SER A 764 6.69 -9.27 11.58
N GLU A 765 5.39 -9.50 11.77
CA GLU A 765 4.51 -8.58 12.52
C GLU A 765 4.94 -8.45 13.99
N LEU A 766 5.45 -9.54 14.61
CA LEU A 766 6.05 -9.47 15.94
C LEU A 766 7.30 -8.57 15.97
N ARG A 767 8.17 -8.64 14.95
CA ARG A 767 9.34 -7.75 14.87
C ARG A 767 8.94 -6.30 14.63
N ASP A 768 7.98 -6.05 13.75
CA ASP A 768 7.46 -4.71 13.50
C ASP A 768 6.90 -4.07 14.80
N LEU A 769 6.14 -4.84 15.61
CA LEU A 769 5.62 -4.40 16.91
C LEU A 769 6.72 -4.19 17.98
N LEU A 770 7.77 -5.03 17.98
CA LEU A 770 8.93 -4.87 18.87
C LEU A 770 9.79 -3.65 18.50
N SER A 771 9.94 -3.36 17.20
CA SER A 771 10.60 -2.16 16.70
C SER A 771 9.82 -0.91 17.13
N GLU A 772 8.51 -0.89 16.94
CA GLU A 772 7.64 0.20 17.40
C GLU A 772 7.71 0.40 18.93
N PHE A 773 7.66 -0.68 19.71
CA PHE A 773 7.86 -0.62 21.18
C PHE A 773 9.20 0.01 21.54
N THR A 774 10.28 -0.38 20.86
CA THR A 774 11.65 0.11 21.15
C THR A 774 11.80 1.59 20.82
N LEU A 775 11.25 2.03 19.69
CA LEU A 775 11.27 3.43 19.26
C LEU A 775 10.40 4.32 20.16
N LEU A 776 9.19 3.86 20.52
CA LEU A 776 8.28 4.60 21.40
C LEU A 776 8.79 4.77 22.86
N LYS A 777 9.84 4.06 23.27
CA LYS A 777 10.55 4.35 24.54
C LYS A 777 11.36 5.65 24.49
N GLN A 778 11.77 6.08 23.30
CA GLN A 778 12.73 7.17 23.08
C GLN A 778 12.06 8.48 22.68
N VAL A 779 10.87 8.43 22.08
CA VAL A 779 10.14 9.62 21.61
C VAL A 779 9.09 10.12 22.61
N ASN A 780 9.04 11.43 22.83
CA ASN A 780 8.05 12.10 23.66
C ASN A 780 7.84 13.55 23.17
N HIS A 781 6.80 13.75 22.34
CA HIS A 781 6.48 15.06 21.76
C HIS A 781 4.96 15.23 21.65
N PRO A 782 4.37 16.44 21.81
CA PRO A 782 2.92 16.63 21.79
C PRO A 782 2.21 16.10 20.54
N HIS A 783 2.91 16.10 19.39
CA HIS A 783 2.39 15.64 18.09
C HIS A 783 2.89 14.25 17.65
N VAL A 784 3.48 13.48 18.57
CA VAL A 784 3.79 12.05 18.38
C VAL A 784 2.93 11.24 19.35
N ILE A 785 2.49 10.05 18.95
CA ILE A 785 1.64 9.21 19.81
C ILE A 785 2.40 8.79 21.08
N LYS A 786 1.82 9.07 22.25
CA LYS A 786 2.51 8.83 23.52
C LYS A 786 2.33 7.39 23.98
N MET A 787 3.43 6.69 24.23
CA MET A 787 3.40 5.40 24.92
C MET A 787 3.28 5.60 26.44
N TYR A 788 2.45 4.77 27.07
CA TYR A 788 2.26 4.75 28.51
C TYR A 788 2.91 3.54 29.18
N GLY A 789 3.02 2.41 28.48
CA GLY A 789 3.66 1.18 28.94
C GLY A 789 3.41 0.01 27.98
N ALA A 790 3.78 -1.20 28.39
CA ALA A 790 3.49 -2.44 27.69
C ALA A 790 3.23 -3.57 28.68
N CYS A 791 2.52 -4.63 28.27
CA CYS A 791 2.52 -5.91 28.96
C CYS A 791 3.33 -6.89 28.09
N SER A 792 4.62 -7.07 28.41
CA SER A 792 5.53 -7.97 27.67
C SER A 792 5.59 -9.37 28.28
N GLN A 793 5.30 -9.51 29.57
CA GLN A 793 5.38 -10.79 30.29
C GLN A 793 4.00 -11.45 30.47
N ASP A 794 3.99 -12.76 30.81
CA ASP A 794 2.82 -13.55 31.19
C ASP A 794 1.60 -13.42 30.25
N GLY A 795 1.82 -13.48 28.94
CA GLY A 795 0.77 -13.48 27.93
C GLY A 795 1.18 -12.80 26.61
N PRO A 796 0.22 -12.49 25.72
CA PRO A 796 0.50 -11.79 24.47
C PRO A 796 1.04 -10.37 24.72
N MET A 797 1.95 -9.92 23.86
CA MET A 797 2.52 -8.58 23.93
C MET A 797 1.44 -7.51 23.66
N TYR A 798 1.24 -6.63 24.63
CA TYR A 798 0.32 -5.49 24.54
C TYR A 798 1.10 -4.18 24.63
N LEU A 799 0.95 -3.31 23.64
CA LEU A 799 1.56 -1.98 23.60
C LEU A 799 0.51 -0.92 23.97
N ILE A 800 0.68 -0.25 25.12
CA ILE A 800 -0.32 0.66 25.70
C ILE A 800 0.03 2.11 25.32
N VAL A 801 -0.82 2.74 24.53
CA VAL A 801 -0.61 4.08 23.96
C VAL A 801 -1.80 5.02 24.21
N GLU A 802 -1.58 6.31 23.94
CA GLU A 802 -2.59 7.36 23.96
C GLU A 802 -3.81 7.04 23.09
N TYR A 803 -5.02 7.29 23.61
CA TYR A 803 -6.27 7.06 22.89
C TYR A 803 -6.65 8.28 22.04
N ALA A 804 -6.52 8.16 20.72
CA ALA A 804 -7.01 9.17 19.78
C ALA A 804 -8.51 9.00 19.51
N LYS A 805 -9.35 9.85 20.13
CA LYS A 805 -10.83 9.79 20.09
C LYS A 805 -11.39 9.71 18.66
N TYR A 806 -10.84 10.47 17.72
CA TYR A 806 -11.39 10.63 16.36
C TYR A 806 -10.74 9.69 15.32
N GLY A 807 -9.92 8.73 15.75
CA GLY A 807 -9.30 7.73 14.85
C GLY A 807 -8.21 8.32 13.95
N SER A 808 -8.07 7.80 12.72
CA SER A 808 -7.06 8.26 11.76
C SER A 808 -7.50 9.52 11.01
N LEU A 809 -6.54 10.39 10.70
CA LEU A 809 -6.76 11.65 10.00
C LEU A 809 -7.44 11.45 8.64
N ARG A 810 -7.10 10.39 7.89
CA ARG A 810 -7.76 10.05 6.62
C ARG A 810 -9.25 9.77 6.80
N ASN A 811 -9.67 9.11 7.88
CA ASN A 811 -11.08 8.85 8.14
C ASN A 811 -11.78 10.11 8.63
N PHE A 812 -11.17 10.85 9.56
CA PHE A 812 -11.68 12.13 10.06
C PHE A 812 -11.93 13.15 8.94
N LEU A 813 -10.99 13.31 8.01
CA LEU A 813 -11.12 14.17 6.82
C LEU A 813 -12.21 13.69 5.85
N ARG A 814 -12.44 12.37 5.73
CA ARG A 814 -13.51 11.82 4.88
C ARG A 814 -14.89 11.97 5.50
N GLU A 815 -14.97 11.98 6.83
CA GLU A 815 -16.22 12.21 7.56
C GLU A 815 -16.69 13.67 7.43
N SER A 816 -15.77 14.65 7.41
CA SER A 816 -16.16 16.07 7.20
C SER A 816 -16.74 16.35 5.82
N ARG A 817 -16.38 15.58 4.77
CA ARG A 817 -17.03 15.64 3.44
C ARG A 817 -18.55 15.43 3.49
N LYS A 818 -19.06 14.72 4.51
CA LYS A 818 -20.50 14.46 4.71
C LYS A 818 -21.24 15.65 5.37
N VAL A 819 -20.51 16.69 5.75
CA VAL A 819 -20.98 17.87 6.51
C VAL A 819 -20.77 19.16 5.71
N GLY A 820 -20.65 19.06 4.38
CA GLY A 820 -20.21 20.15 3.50
C GLY A 820 -21.06 21.42 3.56
N PRO A 821 -20.46 22.60 3.28
CA PRO A 821 -21.15 23.89 3.33
C PRO A 821 -22.24 23.98 2.25
N SER A 822 -23.36 24.64 2.57
CA SER A 822 -24.59 24.69 1.76
C SER A 822 -24.53 25.61 0.52
N TYR A 823 -23.38 25.70 -0.14
CA TYR A 823 -23.18 26.42 -1.40
C TYR A 823 -22.34 25.53 -2.33
N MET A 824 -22.75 25.41 -3.60
CA MET A 824 -22.22 24.46 -4.61
C MET A 824 -22.82 23.04 -4.62
N SER A 825 -24.15 22.92 -4.63
CA SER A 825 -24.89 22.05 -5.58
C SER A 825 -26.40 22.22 -5.41
N GLY A 826 -27.10 22.57 -6.50
CA GLY A 826 -28.56 22.51 -6.56
C GLY A 826 -29.03 21.10 -6.93
N ASN A 827 -30.22 20.70 -6.45
CA ASN A 827 -30.87 19.38 -6.62
C ASN A 827 -30.02 18.23 -6.01
N ASP A 828 -30.28 17.67 -4.82
CA ASP A 828 -31.56 17.19 -4.31
C ASP A 828 -31.60 17.16 -2.76
N ALA A 829 -32.58 17.83 -2.18
CA ALA A 829 -32.73 17.96 -0.73
C ALA A 829 -33.54 16.80 -0.11
N ASN A 830 -32.96 15.60 -0.02
CA ASN A 830 -33.52 14.56 0.85
C ASN A 830 -32.51 13.53 1.38
N ARG A 831 -31.74 13.90 2.42
CA ARG A 831 -31.04 12.92 3.29
C ARG A 831 -31.20 13.25 4.77
N ASN A 832 -31.80 12.31 5.50
CA ASN A 832 -31.99 12.35 6.95
C ASN A 832 -30.65 12.19 7.70
N SER A 833 -29.89 13.29 7.83
CA SER A 833 -28.68 13.32 8.67
C SER A 833 -29.06 13.52 10.14
N SER A 834 -29.43 12.43 10.82
CA SER A 834 -29.74 12.41 12.27
C SER A 834 -28.75 11.58 13.10
N TYR A 835 -27.56 11.32 12.56
CA TYR A 835 -26.53 10.44 13.14
C TYR A 835 -25.20 11.14 13.46
N LEU A 836 -25.15 12.48 13.39
CA LEU A 836 -23.98 13.26 13.79
C LEU A 836 -24.22 13.90 15.16
N GLU A 837 -23.68 13.28 16.21
CA GLU A 837 -23.38 13.99 17.46
C GLU A 837 -22.41 15.14 17.13
N ASN A 838 -22.82 16.37 17.43
CA ASN A 838 -22.11 17.64 17.20
C ASN A 838 -21.64 17.88 15.74
N PRO A 839 -22.52 18.40 14.85
CA PRO A 839 -22.12 18.81 13.50
C PRO A 839 -21.01 19.88 13.49
N ASP A 840 -21.00 20.80 14.45
CA ASP A 840 -20.03 21.90 14.53
C ASP A 840 -18.60 21.44 14.84
N GLU A 841 -18.40 20.28 15.49
CA GLU A 841 -17.06 19.72 15.74
C GLU A 841 -16.35 19.22 14.47
N ARG A 842 -17.11 19.02 13.38
CA ARG A 842 -16.67 18.29 12.17
C ARG A 842 -16.62 19.15 10.90
N ALA A 843 -17.11 20.39 10.95
CA ALA A 843 -16.82 21.38 9.91
C ALA A 843 -15.32 21.72 9.93
N LEU A 844 -14.67 21.74 8.76
CA LEU A 844 -13.25 22.04 8.63
C LEU A 844 -13.04 23.25 7.70
N THR A 845 -12.37 24.26 8.23
CA THR A 845 -11.91 25.43 7.47
C THR A 845 -10.50 25.20 6.91
N MET A 846 -10.07 26.03 5.97
CA MET A 846 -8.67 26.03 5.53
C MET A 846 -7.70 26.34 6.69
N GLY A 847 -8.11 27.13 7.68
CA GLY A 847 -7.33 27.38 8.89
C GLY A 847 -7.08 26.11 9.72
N ASP A 848 -8.09 25.23 9.83
CA ASP A 848 -7.95 23.92 10.48
C ASP A 848 -6.98 23.02 9.70
N LEU A 849 -7.09 22.99 8.37
CA LEU A 849 -6.20 22.18 7.52
C LEU A 849 -4.74 22.64 7.63
N ILE A 850 -4.48 23.95 7.58
CA ILE A 850 -3.12 24.49 7.80
C ILE A 850 -2.65 24.15 9.22
N SER A 851 -3.50 24.28 10.25
CA SER A 851 -3.15 23.86 11.62
C SER A 851 -2.77 22.38 11.70
N PHE A 852 -3.50 21.48 11.04
CA PHE A 852 -3.16 20.06 11.02
C PHE A 852 -1.79 19.81 10.38
N THR A 853 -1.52 20.45 9.23
CA THR A 853 -0.22 20.33 8.56
C THR A 853 0.93 20.87 9.41
N TRP A 854 0.75 22.00 10.10
CA TRP A 854 1.74 22.60 11.01
C TRP A 854 2.02 21.71 12.23
N GLN A 855 0.98 21.14 12.85
CA GLN A 855 1.14 20.21 13.98
C GLN A 855 1.94 18.97 13.58
N ILE A 856 1.67 18.41 12.40
CA ILE A 856 2.41 17.27 11.85
C ILE A 856 3.83 17.67 11.48
N SER A 857 4.06 18.86 10.90
CA SER A 857 5.41 19.30 10.54
C SER A 857 6.30 19.51 11.78
N ARG A 858 5.74 20.04 12.89
CA ARG A 858 6.43 20.11 14.20
C ARG A 858 6.74 18.72 14.76
N GLY A 859 5.82 17.76 14.63
CA GLY A 859 6.08 16.36 15.00
C GLY A 859 7.20 15.70 14.21
N MET A 860 7.22 15.91 12.89
CA MET A 860 8.28 15.40 12.01
C MET A 860 9.62 16.14 12.18
N GLN A 861 9.59 17.43 12.53
CA GLN A 861 10.80 18.16 12.94
C GLN A 861 11.45 17.50 14.16
N TYR A 862 10.68 17.22 15.21
CA TYR A 862 11.17 16.51 16.39
C TYR A 862 11.73 15.12 16.05
N LEU A 863 11.06 14.34 15.19
CA LEU A 863 11.57 13.03 14.76
C LEU A 863 12.88 13.15 13.98
N ALA A 864 13.02 14.17 13.13
CA ALA A 864 14.26 14.46 12.41
C ALA A 864 15.41 14.86 13.34
N GLU A 865 15.14 15.68 14.38
CA GLU A 865 16.10 16.05 15.42
C GLU A 865 16.53 14.82 16.25
N MET A 866 15.60 13.91 16.52
CA MET A 866 15.85 12.59 17.12
C MET A 866 16.51 11.59 16.15
N LYS A 867 16.84 11.99 14.92
CA LYS A 867 17.46 11.16 13.87
C LYS A 867 16.64 9.91 13.48
N LEU A 868 15.32 10.01 13.57
CA LEU A 868 14.39 8.95 13.16
C LEU A 868 13.76 9.25 11.80
N VAL A 869 13.78 8.24 10.92
CA VAL A 869 13.09 8.25 9.63
C VAL A 869 11.80 7.43 9.76
N HIS A 870 10.65 8.04 9.45
CA HIS A 870 9.33 7.45 9.63
C HIS A 870 9.02 6.38 8.57
N ARG A 871 9.37 6.63 7.30
CA ARG A 871 9.21 5.77 6.10
C ARG A 871 7.78 5.49 5.62
N ASP A 872 6.77 5.53 6.48
CA ASP A 872 5.34 5.44 6.08
C ASP A 872 4.50 6.62 6.60
N LEU A 873 4.91 7.85 6.27
CA LEU A 873 4.17 9.05 6.67
C LEU A 873 2.99 9.31 5.70
N ALA A 874 1.76 9.08 6.18
CA ALA A 874 0.53 9.19 5.41
C ALA A 874 -0.68 9.51 6.30
N ALA A 875 -1.80 9.98 5.73
CA ALA A 875 -2.97 10.39 6.52
C ALA A 875 -3.66 9.23 7.26
N ARG A 876 -3.39 7.98 6.86
CA ARG A 876 -3.78 6.77 7.59
C ARG A 876 -3.02 6.58 8.92
N ASN A 877 -1.78 7.07 9.01
CA ASN A 877 -0.85 6.84 10.12
C ASN A 877 -0.70 8.07 11.03
N VAL A 878 -1.39 9.17 10.72
CA VAL A 878 -1.63 10.26 11.67
C VAL A 878 -2.97 10.02 12.34
N LEU A 879 -3.01 10.10 13.67
CA LEU A 879 -4.21 9.98 14.49
C LEU A 879 -4.69 11.34 14.98
N VAL A 880 -6.01 11.49 15.19
CA VAL A 880 -6.65 12.72 15.64
C VAL A 880 -7.13 12.55 17.08
N ALA A 881 -6.38 13.14 18.01
CA ALA A 881 -6.66 13.11 19.44
C ALA A 881 -7.69 14.18 19.86
N GLU A 882 -8.04 14.18 21.15
CA GLU A 882 -8.92 15.17 21.76
C GLU A 882 -8.42 16.61 21.51
N GLY A 883 -9.35 17.53 21.27
CA GLY A 883 -9.03 18.90 20.84
C GLY A 883 -8.49 19.02 19.41
N ARG A 884 -8.81 18.05 18.52
CA ARG A 884 -8.34 17.98 17.12
C ARG A 884 -6.81 18.06 16.99
N LYS A 885 -6.08 17.45 17.95
CA LYS A 885 -4.61 17.42 17.96
C LYS A 885 -4.07 16.27 17.11
N MET A 886 -3.14 16.57 16.22
CA MET A 886 -2.49 15.58 15.36
C MET A 886 -1.45 14.77 16.14
N LYS A 887 -1.40 13.45 15.91
CA LYS A 887 -0.49 12.49 16.53
C LYS A 887 0.11 11.56 15.48
N ILE A 888 1.40 11.69 15.19
CA ILE A 888 2.13 10.76 14.31
C ILE A 888 2.24 9.40 15.01
N SER A 889 1.97 8.32 14.29
CA SER A 889 1.83 6.95 14.80
C SER A 889 2.30 5.92 13.78
N ASP A 890 2.43 4.66 14.21
CA ASP A 890 2.78 3.49 13.40
C ASP A 890 4.26 3.43 12.97
N PHE A 891 5.14 3.38 13.97
CA PHE A 891 6.60 3.33 13.80
C PHE A 891 7.14 1.94 13.41
N GLY A 892 6.27 0.99 13.02
CA GLY A 892 6.65 -0.40 12.71
C GLY A 892 7.58 -0.58 11.50
N LEU A 893 7.80 0.48 10.71
CA LEU A 893 8.75 0.52 9.59
C LEU A 893 9.90 1.53 9.78
N SER A 894 9.91 2.28 10.88
CA SER A 894 10.83 3.40 11.12
C SER A 894 12.23 2.93 11.58
N ARG A 895 13.26 3.78 11.42
CA ARG A 895 14.65 3.50 11.86
C ARG A 895 15.44 4.75 12.25
N ASP A 896 16.54 4.54 12.96
CA ASP A 896 17.65 5.49 13.07
C ASP A 896 18.31 5.73 11.69
N VAL A 897 18.88 6.92 11.50
CA VAL A 897 19.67 7.33 10.34
C VAL A 897 21.04 6.64 10.26
N TYR A 898 21.59 6.14 11.38
CA TYR A 898 22.98 5.67 11.49
C TYR A 898 23.18 4.14 11.63
N GLU A 899 22.12 3.32 11.63
CA GLU A 899 22.26 1.86 11.67
C GLU A 899 22.63 1.28 10.29
N GLU A 900 23.89 0.85 10.14
CA GLU A 900 24.44 0.24 8.92
C GLU A 900 23.93 -1.21 8.67
N ASP A 901 23.05 -1.74 9.52
CA ASP A 901 22.63 -3.14 9.47
C ASP A 901 21.59 -3.45 8.37
N SER A 902 21.96 -4.46 7.57
CA SER A 902 21.37 -4.84 6.29
C SER A 902 20.00 -5.54 6.33
N TYR A 903 19.04 -5.02 7.10
CA TYR A 903 17.65 -5.50 7.00
C TYR A 903 16.95 -4.99 5.73
N VAL A 904 17.00 -5.77 4.67
CA VAL A 904 16.04 -5.68 3.55
C VAL A 904 14.78 -6.46 3.96
N LYS A 905 13.61 -5.80 4.01
CA LYS A 905 12.33 -6.46 4.27
C LYS A 905 11.92 -7.30 3.04
N ARG A 906 12.51 -8.50 2.89
CA ARG A 906 12.22 -9.46 1.79
C ARG A 906 10.82 -10.09 1.87
N SER A 907 10.01 -9.76 2.87
CA SER A 907 8.65 -10.28 3.06
C SER A 907 7.61 -9.55 2.20
N LYS A 908 6.61 -10.29 1.70
CA LYS A 908 5.50 -9.84 0.85
C LYS A 908 4.47 -8.89 1.54
N GLY A 909 4.93 -7.84 2.22
CA GLY A 909 4.08 -6.77 2.76
C GLY A 909 3.83 -5.67 1.71
N ARG A 910 2.73 -4.91 1.84
CA ARG A 910 2.40 -3.85 0.88
C ARG A 910 3.22 -2.59 1.14
N ILE A 911 4.25 -2.40 0.32
CA ILE A 911 5.06 -1.18 0.28
C ILE A 911 4.16 0.04 -0.09
N PRO A 912 4.27 1.19 0.59
CA PRO A 912 3.39 2.35 0.37
C PRO A 912 3.78 3.20 -0.86
N VAL A 913 3.89 2.56 -2.04
CA VAL A 913 4.43 3.10 -3.31
C VAL A 913 4.01 4.56 -3.60
N LYS A 914 2.74 4.91 -3.39
CA LYS A 914 2.22 6.26 -3.69
C LYS A 914 2.69 7.38 -2.75
N TRP A 915 3.28 7.06 -1.60
CA TRP A 915 3.83 8.05 -0.64
C TRP A 915 5.35 8.10 -0.66
N MET A 916 6.01 7.12 -1.28
CA MET A 916 7.47 7.03 -1.33
C MET A 916 8.08 8.11 -2.20
N ALA A 917 9.25 8.58 -1.77
CA ALA A 917 10.09 9.46 -2.58
C ALA A 917 10.68 8.70 -3.78
N ILE A 918 11.06 9.43 -4.82
CA ILE A 918 11.59 8.81 -6.05
C ILE A 918 12.89 8.02 -5.82
N GLU A 919 13.77 8.48 -4.92
CA GLU A 919 14.96 7.74 -4.47
C GLU A 919 14.60 6.52 -3.59
N SER A 920 13.49 6.55 -2.86
CA SER A 920 13.02 5.40 -2.08
C SER A 920 12.40 4.32 -2.98
N LEU A 921 11.68 4.74 -4.03
CA LEU A 921 11.09 3.84 -5.03
C LEU A 921 12.15 3.09 -5.84
N PHE A 922 13.29 3.73 -6.10
CA PHE A 922 14.30 3.21 -7.02
C PHE A 922 15.54 2.65 -6.31
N ASP A 923 16.16 3.42 -5.43
CA ASP A 923 17.41 3.07 -4.74
C ASP A 923 17.18 2.50 -3.33
N HIS A 924 15.91 2.42 -2.90
CA HIS A 924 15.52 2.06 -1.52
C HIS A 924 16.19 2.94 -0.46
N ILE A 925 16.52 4.19 -0.81
CA ILE A 925 17.05 5.20 0.10
C ILE A 925 15.91 5.79 0.93
N TYR A 926 16.04 5.75 2.25
CA TYR A 926 15.09 6.33 3.19
C TYR A 926 15.82 7.30 4.13
N THR A 927 15.42 8.58 4.11
CA THR A 927 16.04 9.68 4.87
C THR A 927 14.96 10.64 5.37
N THR A 928 15.31 11.60 6.21
CA THR A 928 14.43 12.74 6.54
C THR A 928 13.88 13.42 5.27
N GLN A 929 14.67 13.52 4.19
CA GLN A 929 14.23 14.14 2.94
C GLN A 929 13.28 13.26 2.11
N SER A 930 13.25 11.93 2.32
CA SER A 930 12.20 11.08 1.78
C SER A 930 10.90 11.23 2.57
N ASP A 931 10.98 11.38 3.89
CA ASP A 931 9.78 11.72 4.70
C ASP A 931 9.22 13.10 4.34
N VAL A 932 10.05 14.07 3.94
CA VAL A 932 9.58 15.37 3.40
C VAL A 932 8.76 15.18 2.12
N TRP A 933 9.13 14.25 1.24
CA TRP A 933 8.32 13.93 0.06
C TRP A 933 6.98 13.31 0.46
N SER A 934 6.99 12.34 1.38
CA SER A 934 5.77 11.73 1.93
C SER A 934 4.89 12.77 2.64
N PHE A 935 5.49 13.75 3.33
CA PHE A 935 4.79 14.90 3.88
C PHE A 935 4.13 15.75 2.78
N GLY A 936 4.79 15.98 1.65
CA GLY A 936 4.16 16.61 0.48
C GLY A 936 2.92 15.86 -0.02
N VAL A 937 2.96 14.52 -0.04
CA VAL A 937 1.78 13.69 -0.38
C VAL A 937 0.70 13.78 0.69
N LEU A 938 1.08 13.86 1.97
CA LEU A 938 0.17 14.07 3.09
C LEU A 938 -0.50 15.46 3.06
N LEU A 939 0.22 16.52 2.67
CA LEU A 939 -0.39 17.83 2.42
C LEU A 939 -1.52 17.69 1.37
N TRP A 940 -1.26 16.97 0.28
CA TRP A 940 -2.25 16.72 -0.77
C TRP A 940 -3.44 15.91 -0.26
N GLU A 941 -3.22 14.87 0.56
CA GLU A 941 -4.31 14.15 1.25
C GLU A 941 -5.14 15.08 2.14
N ILE A 942 -4.51 16.01 2.86
CA ILE A 942 -5.22 16.93 3.78
C ILE A 942 -6.08 17.94 3.02
N VAL A 943 -5.55 18.64 2.00
CA VAL A 943 -6.32 19.63 1.23
C VAL A 943 -7.41 19.01 0.37
N THR A 944 -7.27 17.73 -0.02
CA THR A 944 -8.32 16.96 -0.71
C THR A 944 -9.28 16.27 0.25
N LEU A 945 -9.23 16.55 1.56
CA LEU A 945 -10.06 15.93 2.59
C LEU A 945 -10.03 14.38 2.54
N GLY A 946 -8.83 13.80 2.52
CA GLY A 946 -8.60 12.36 2.47
C GLY A 946 -8.73 11.75 1.07
N GLY A 947 -8.33 12.48 0.02
CA GLY A 947 -8.23 11.95 -1.35
C GLY A 947 -7.29 10.73 -1.43
N ASN A 948 -7.38 9.98 -2.53
CA ASN A 948 -6.39 8.94 -2.83
C ASN A 948 -5.30 9.57 -3.72
N PRO A 949 -4.02 9.64 -3.28
CA PRO A 949 -2.95 10.21 -4.10
C PRO A 949 -2.83 9.54 -5.48
N TYR A 950 -2.41 10.33 -6.47
CA TYR A 950 -2.26 9.91 -7.86
C TYR A 950 -3.52 9.16 -8.36
N PRO A 951 -4.70 9.82 -8.40
CA PRO A 951 -5.94 9.19 -8.85
C PRO A 951 -5.80 8.66 -10.29
N GLY A 952 -6.44 7.53 -10.61
CA GLY A 952 -6.32 6.86 -11.91
C GLY A 952 -4.96 6.20 -12.21
N ILE A 953 -3.88 6.60 -11.54
CA ILE A 953 -2.52 6.10 -11.82
C ILE A 953 -2.24 4.82 -11.02
N ALA A 954 -1.95 3.73 -11.74
CA ALA A 954 -1.53 2.46 -11.19
C ALA A 954 -0.11 2.55 -10.56
N PRO A 955 0.16 1.94 -9.40
CA PRO A 955 1.45 2.02 -8.71
C PRO A 955 2.67 1.66 -9.57
N GLU A 956 2.52 0.69 -10.47
CA GLU A 956 3.56 0.17 -11.36
C GLU A 956 3.98 1.20 -12.42
N ARG A 957 3.06 2.10 -12.83
CA ARG A 957 3.33 3.19 -13.77
C ARG A 957 3.86 4.45 -13.07
N LEU A 958 3.61 4.61 -11.77
CA LEU A 958 3.91 5.83 -11.03
C LEU A 958 5.40 6.19 -11.02
N PHE A 959 6.29 5.20 -10.89
CA PHE A 959 7.73 5.47 -10.91
C PHE A 959 8.20 6.11 -12.24
N ASN A 960 7.79 5.53 -13.36
CA ASN A 960 8.14 6.04 -14.70
C ASN A 960 7.57 7.45 -14.92
N LEU A 961 6.34 7.69 -14.44
CA LEU A 961 5.68 8.99 -14.51
C LEU A 961 6.42 10.05 -13.68
N LEU A 962 6.77 9.76 -12.42
CA LEU A 962 7.54 10.67 -11.57
C LEU A 962 8.92 11.00 -12.15
N LYS A 963 9.54 10.06 -12.88
CA LYS A 963 10.83 10.22 -13.54
C LYS A 963 10.80 11.20 -14.72
N THR A 964 9.66 11.42 -15.39
CA THR A 964 9.53 12.48 -16.42
C THR A 964 9.38 13.89 -15.85
N GLY A 965 9.34 14.03 -14.52
CA GLY A 965 9.11 15.29 -13.82
C GLY A 965 7.64 15.56 -13.48
N TYR A 966 6.71 14.69 -13.88
CA TYR A 966 5.29 14.80 -13.49
C TYR A 966 5.13 14.83 -11.96
N ARG A 967 4.20 15.66 -11.47
CA ARG A 967 3.74 15.72 -10.08
C ARG A 967 2.22 15.88 -10.08
N MET A 968 1.56 15.58 -8.95
CA MET A 968 0.11 15.77 -8.84
C MET A 968 -0.28 17.22 -9.08
N GLU A 969 -1.37 17.42 -9.81
CA GLU A 969 -1.95 18.73 -10.09
C GLU A 969 -2.47 19.41 -8.81
N LYS A 970 -2.60 20.75 -8.89
CA LYS A 970 -3.09 21.59 -7.79
C LYS A 970 -4.57 21.26 -7.50
N PRO A 971 -4.92 20.80 -6.28
CA PRO A 971 -6.32 20.59 -5.92
C PRO A 971 -7.12 21.89 -5.93
N GLU A 972 -8.39 21.82 -6.31
CA GLU A 972 -9.31 22.98 -6.43
C GLU A 972 -9.33 23.85 -5.16
N ASN A 973 -9.44 23.19 -3.99
CA ASN A 973 -9.49 23.85 -2.68
C ASN A 973 -8.10 24.23 -2.12
N CYS A 974 -7.03 24.25 -2.92
CA CYS A 974 -5.66 24.50 -2.45
C CYS A 974 -5.17 25.91 -2.77
N THR A 975 -4.62 26.62 -1.78
CA THR A 975 -3.93 27.90 -2.00
C THR A 975 -2.63 27.71 -2.78
N GLU A 976 -2.19 28.74 -3.50
CA GLU A 976 -0.91 28.66 -4.23
C GLU A 976 0.29 28.51 -3.30
N GLU A 977 0.28 29.15 -2.13
CA GLU A 977 1.34 29.03 -1.12
C GLU A 977 1.49 27.57 -0.66
N MET A 978 0.37 26.90 -0.35
CA MET A 978 0.34 25.49 0.05
C MET A 978 0.76 24.55 -1.09
N TYR A 979 0.34 24.80 -2.34
CA TYR A 979 0.76 23.99 -3.48
C TYR A 979 2.26 24.18 -3.83
N ASN A 980 2.78 25.41 -3.72
CA ASN A 980 4.21 25.69 -3.89
C ASN A 980 5.08 25.03 -2.79
N LEU A 981 4.52 24.77 -1.62
CA LEU A 981 5.15 23.91 -0.60
C LEU A 981 5.16 22.44 -1.03
N MET A 982 4.04 21.89 -1.53
CA MET A 982 4.00 20.52 -2.08
C MET A 982 5.03 20.31 -3.20
N LEU A 983 5.11 21.23 -4.18
CA LEU A 983 6.07 21.16 -5.29
C LEU A 983 7.54 21.25 -4.85
N ARG A 984 7.82 21.90 -3.71
CA ARG A 984 9.16 21.90 -3.10
C ARG A 984 9.46 20.61 -2.35
N CYS A 985 8.48 20.05 -1.65
CA CYS A 985 8.59 18.73 -1.04
C CYS A 985 8.83 17.62 -2.09
N TRP A 986 8.28 17.77 -3.30
CA TRP A 986 8.48 16.81 -4.40
C TRP A 986 9.61 17.14 -5.38
N LYS A 987 10.59 17.98 -5.01
CA LYS A 987 11.78 18.19 -5.85
C LYS A 987 12.51 16.86 -6.08
N GLN A 988 13.02 16.68 -7.30
CA GLN A 988 13.69 15.45 -7.73
C GLN A 988 14.87 15.14 -6.81
N GLU A 989 15.83 16.06 -6.72
CA GLU A 989 16.97 15.98 -5.82
C GLU A 989 16.52 16.21 -4.36
N SER A 990 16.90 15.29 -3.46
CA SER A 990 16.47 15.29 -2.06
C SER A 990 17.01 16.47 -1.25
N ASN A 991 18.22 16.96 -1.57
CA ASN A 991 18.83 18.15 -0.97
C ASN A 991 18.16 19.48 -1.35
N LYS A 992 17.37 19.52 -2.44
CA LYS A 992 16.60 20.70 -2.86
C LYS A 992 15.21 20.79 -2.20
N ARG A 993 14.83 19.79 -1.39
CA ARG A 993 13.59 19.79 -0.61
C ARG A 993 13.81 20.55 0.72
N PRO A 994 12.83 21.31 1.21
CA PRO A 994 12.95 22.03 2.48
C PRO A 994 13.01 21.06 3.67
N ILE A 995 13.70 21.45 4.74
CA ILE A 995 13.74 20.69 5.99
C ILE A 995 12.53 21.01 6.88
N PHE A 996 12.11 20.09 7.75
CA PHE A 996 10.87 20.22 8.55
C PHE A 996 10.80 21.48 9.43
N ILE A 997 11.93 22.02 9.87
CA ILE A 997 11.98 23.29 10.62
C ILE A 997 11.58 24.50 9.75
N ASP A 998 11.94 24.51 8.47
CA ASP A 998 11.57 25.58 7.54
C ASP A 998 10.12 25.43 7.09
N ILE A 999 9.68 24.19 6.83
CA ILE A 999 8.28 23.84 6.57
C ILE A 999 7.38 24.34 7.71
N SER A 1000 7.76 24.07 8.96
CA SER A 1000 6.98 24.47 10.14
C SER A 1000 6.87 25.99 10.26
N LYS A 1001 7.98 26.73 10.09
CA LYS A 1001 7.98 28.21 10.08
C LYS A 1001 7.14 28.79 8.94
N GLU A 1002 7.06 28.11 7.80
CA GLU A 1002 6.30 28.58 6.64
C GLU A 1002 4.79 28.36 6.84
N LEU A 1003 4.38 27.18 7.29
CA LEU A 1003 2.99 26.88 7.63
C LEU A 1003 2.47 27.81 8.74
N GLU A 1004 3.31 28.15 9.71
CA GLU A 1004 3.01 29.12 10.76
C GLU A 1004 2.72 30.53 10.19
N LYS A 1005 3.50 30.98 9.20
CA LYS A 1005 3.22 32.23 8.48
C LYS A 1005 1.90 32.17 7.69
N MET A 1006 1.56 31.02 7.10
CA MET A 1006 0.27 30.84 6.42
C MET A 1006 -0.90 30.91 7.41
N MET A 1007 -0.74 30.41 8.64
CA MET A 1007 -1.74 30.56 9.70
C MET A 1007 -1.95 32.03 10.12
N VAL A 1008 -0.87 32.82 10.24
CA VAL A 1008 -0.96 34.24 10.60
C VAL A 1008 -1.66 35.05 9.50
N LYS A 1009 -1.23 34.94 8.23
CA LYS A 1009 -1.87 35.65 7.10
C LYS A 1009 -3.38 35.39 6.98
N ASN A 1010 -3.81 34.17 7.29
CA ASN A 1010 -5.21 33.78 7.19
C ASN A 1010 -6.07 34.41 8.30
N ARG A 1011 -5.46 34.83 9.43
CA ARG A 1011 -6.13 35.67 10.44
C ARG A 1011 -6.26 37.11 9.95
N ASP A 1012 -5.18 37.70 9.42
CA ASP A 1012 -5.17 39.08 8.91
C ASP A 1012 -6.24 39.35 7.84
N TYR A 1013 -6.56 38.35 7.00
CA TYR A 1013 -7.57 38.47 5.94
C TYR A 1013 -9.02 38.34 6.46
N LEU A 1014 -9.23 37.67 7.60
CA LEU A 1014 -10.53 37.57 8.28
C LEU A 1014 -10.80 38.77 9.19
N ASP A 1015 -9.77 39.37 9.79
CA ASP A 1015 -9.89 40.52 10.71
C ASP A 1015 -10.31 41.83 10.01
N LEU A 1016 -10.19 41.93 8.68
CA LEU A 1016 -10.80 43.02 7.90
C LEU A 1016 -12.33 42.95 7.82
N ALA A 1017 -12.94 41.79 8.09
CA ALA A 1017 -14.38 41.57 8.10
C ALA A 1017 -15.00 41.55 9.52
N ALA A 1018 -14.19 41.53 10.58
CA ALA A 1018 -14.65 41.35 11.96
C ALA A 1018 -13.94 42.30 12.95
N SER A 1019 -14.26 43.59 12.90
CA SER A 1019 -13.71 44.59 13.83
C SER A 1019 -14.46 44.65 15.17
N THR A 1020 -14.09 43.77 16.11
CA THR A 1020 -14.32 43.98 17.56
C THR A 1020 -13.11 43.52 18.39
N PRO A 1021 -12.51 44.39 19.25
CA PRO A 1021 -11.30 44.06 19.98
C PRO A 1021 -11.60 43.29 21.28
N ALA A 1022 -11.41 41.97 21.29
CA ALA A 1022 -11.52 41.14 22.49
C ALA A 1022 -10.40 40.07 22.62
N ASP A 1023 -10.01 39.41 21.53
CA ASP A 1023 -9.17 38.20 21.59
C ASP A 1023 -7.65 38.43 21.41
N ALA A 1024 -7.19 39.68 21.53
CA ALA A 1024 -5.79 40.07 21.29
C ALA A 1024 -4.80 39.70 22.42
N LEU A 1025 -5.17 38.81 23.35
CA LEU A 1025 -4.32 38.36 24.46
C LEU A 1025 -4.59 36.88 24.78
N LEU A 1026 -3.81 35.95 24.19
CA LEU A 1026 -3.44 34.63 24.76
C LEU A 1026 -2.58 33.80 23.79
N TYR A 1027 -1.35 34.26 23.54
CA TYR A 1027 -0.23 33.39 23.19
C TYR A 1027 1.01 33.95 23.89
N ASP A 1028 1.41 33.29 24.99
CA ASP A 1028 2.71 33.50 25.62
C ASP A 1028 3.41 32.15 25.75
N ASP A 1029 4.73 32.18 25.60
CA ASP A 1029 5.54 31.04 25.21
C ASP A 1029 6.21 30.42 26.45
N ALA A 1030 5.64 29.34 26.98
CA ALA A 1030 6.18 28.65 28.15
C ALA A 1030 5.90 27.13 28.14
N LEU A 1031 6.79 26.38 27.47
CA LEU A 1031 6.94 24.93 27.67
C LEU A 1031 8.30 24.60 28.29
N SER A 1032 8.36 24.58 29.63
CA SER A 1032 9.24 23.66 30.36
C SER A 1032 8.90 23.63 31.83
N GLU A 1033 8.62 22.44 32.38
CA GLU A 1033 9.29 21.93 33.60
C GLU A 1033 8.81 20.48 33.87
N GLU A 1034 9.75 19.53 33.83
CA GLU A 1034 9.63 18.28 34.59
C GLU A 1034 10.32 18.51 35.95
N ASP A 1035 9.68 17.99 37.00
CA ASP A 1035 10.25 17.53 38.27
C ASP A 1035 11.43 18.29 38.91
N THR A 1036 11.15 19.00 40.02
CA THR A 1036 12.06 19.05 41.18
C THR A 1036 11.30 18.78 42.50
N PRO A 1037 11.97 18.23 43.53
CA PRO A 1037 11.30 17.57 44.66
C PRO A 1037 10.98 18.50 45.85
N LEU A 1038 10.06 18.02 46.69
CA LEU A 1038 9.78 18.55 48.02
C LEU A 1038 11.02 18.52 48.93
N VAL A 1039 11.31 19.60 49.68
CA VAL A 1039 11.62 19.59 51.13
C VAL A 1039 11.53 21.01 51.72
N ASP A 1040 10.87 21.07 52.88
CA ASP A 1040 10.76 22.06 53.96
C ASP A 1040 11.07 23.57 53.85
N SER A 1041 10.16 24.29 54.52
CA SER A 1041 10.25 25.69 54.95
C SER A 1041 10.92 25.81 56.32
N ASN A 1042 11.71 26.86 56.55
CA ASN A 1042 11.76 27.73 57.76
C ASN A 1042 13.18 28.19 58.14
N ASN A 1043 13.52 29.47 57.88
CA ASN A 1043 13.88 30.46 58.93
C ASN A 1043 14.28 31.84 58.34
N ALA A 1044 13.76 32.89 58.98
CA ALA A 1044 13.72 34.32 58.65
C ALA A 1044 15.09 35.08 58.70
N PRO A 1045 15.20 36.45 58.59
CA PRO A 1045 14.19 37.52 58.38
C PRO A 1045 14.53 38.68 57.36
N LEU A 1046 13.58 39.62 57.23
CA LEU A 1046 13.46 40.90 56.46
C LEU A 1046 14.50 42.01 56.83
N PRO A 1047 14.59 43.26 56.23
CA PRO A 1047 13.56 44.04 55.46
C PRO A 1047 14.00 45.07 54.33
N ARG A 1048 13.00 45.84 53.82
CA ARG A 1048 13.01 47.18 53.10
C ARG A 1048 13.03 47.17 51.55
N THR A 1049 12.23 47.92 50.76
CA THR A 1049 11.05 48.84 50.93
C THR A 1049 10.37 49.05 49.54
N ILE A 1050 9.05 48.79 49.31
CA ILE A 1050 7.85 49.72 49.32
C ILE A 1050 7.80 50.73 48.13
N PRO A 1051 6.65 51.11 47.50
CA PRO A 1051 5.19 50.93 47.80
C PRO A 1051 4.39 50.14 46.71
N SER A 1052 3.21 49.51 46.87
CA SER A 1052 1.97 49.65 47.68
C SER A 1052 0.81 50.44 47.03
N THR A 1053 -0.19 49.73 46.47
CA THR A 1053 -1.59 49.64 46.97
C THR A 1053 -2.45 48.72 46.09
N TRP A 1054 -2.89 47.57 46.63
CA TRP A 1054 -4.07 46.82 46.16
C TRP A 1054 -4.68 46.05 47.34
N ILE A 1055 -5.93 45.60 47.17
CA ILE A 1055 -6.81 44.87 48.12
C ILE A 1055 -7.70 45.76 49.01
N GLU A 1056 -8.98 45.82 48.62
CA GLU A 1056 -10.20 45.46 49.37
C GLU A 1056 -11.35 45.45 48.32
N ASN A 1057 -12.42 44.65 48.38
CA ASN A 1057 -12.89 43.76 49.43
C ASN A 1057 -13.67 42.54 48.87
N LYS A 1058 -14.10 41.64 49.76
CA LYS A 1058 -14.67 40.31 49.47
C LYS A 1058 -16.18 40.26 49.80
N LEU A 1059 -16.93 39.37 49.12
CA LEU A 1059 -18.21 38.74 49.55
C LEU A 1059 -19.52 39.56 49.67
N TYR A 1060 -20.63 38.81 49.49
CA TYR A 1060 -22.06 39.13 49.71
C TYR A 1060 -22.79 40.13 48.80
N GLY A 1061 -24.07 39.82 48.50
CA GLY A 1061 -25.07 40.78 47.97
C GLY A 1061 -25.98 40.22 46.87
N MET A 1062 -27.29 40.13 47.14
CA MET A 1062 -28.33 39.73 46.16
C MET A 1062 -28.91 40.96 45.41
N SER A 1063 -29.99 40.71 44.62
CA SER A 1063 -31.06 41.65 44.21
C SER A 1063 -30.77 42.66 43.08
N TYR A 1064 -31.67 43.01 42.15
CA TYR A 1064 -33.05 42.61 41.72
C TYR A 1064 -33.40 43.44 40.42
N PRO A 1065 -34.64 43.56 39.84
CA PRO A 1065 -35.92 42.80 39.94
C PRO A 1065 -36.65 42.52 38.57
N ASN A 1066 -37.90 42.01 38.66
CA ASN A 1066 -39.06 42.17 37.74
C ASN A 1066 -39.30 41.17 36.57
N TRP A 1067 -40.22 40.20 36.71
CA TRP A 1067 -41.65 40.24 36.29
C TRP A 1067 -42.38 38.95 36.79
N PRO A 1068 -43.73 38.86 36.76
CA PRO A 1068 -44.50 38.32 37.89
C PRO A 1068 -44.91 36.85 37.81
N GLU A 1069 -45.32 36.35 38.99
CA GLU A 1069 -45.99 35.06 39.16
C GLU A 1069 -47.46 35.06 38.69
N LYS A 1070 -47.93 33.85 38.34
CA LYS A 1070 -49.31 33.39 38.05
C LYS A 1070 -49.84 33.58 36.62
N SER A 1071 -50.05 32.40 36.02
CA SER A 1071 -50.73 32.14 34.75
C SER A 1071 -52.18 32.65 34.72
N PRO A 1072 -52.62 33.21 33.58
CA PRO A 1072 -54.02 33.27 33.20
C PRO A 1072 -54.35 32.21 32.13
N VAL A 1073 -55.29 31.31 32.44
CA VAL A 1073 -56.21 30.63 31.49
C VAL A 1073 -55.59 29.60 30.51
N LEU A 1074 -56.13 28.41 30.24
CA LEU A 1074 -56.98 27.46 30.99
C LEU A 1074 -56.92 26.13 30.22
N LEU A 1075 -56.66 24.99 30.88
CA LEU A 1075 -56.66 23.69 30.19
C LEU A 1075 -58.09 23.26 29.85
N ASN A 1076 -58.41 23.18 28.56
CA ASN A 1076 -59.57 22.45 28.06
C ASN A 1076 -59.10 21.27 27.20
N ARG A 1077 -59.78 20.13 27.40
CA ARG A 1077 -59.49 18.82 26.81
C ARG A 1077 -60.71 18.44 25.98
N LEU A 1078 -60.52 18.05 24.72
CA LEU A 1078 -61.30 17.01 24.00
C LEU A 1078 -60.83 16.87 22.54
N ASP A 1079 -60.72 15.61 22.14
CA ASP A 1079 -60.90 15.00 20.81
C ASP A 1079 -59.94 15.20 19.61
N ALA A 1080 -59.50 14.02 19.14
CA ALA A 1080 -59.46 13.54 17.75
C ALA A 1080 -58.15 13.63 16.90
N THR A 1081 -57.47 12.47 16.84
CA THR A 1081 -57.01 11.77 15.62
C THR A 1081 -56.11 12.51 14.60
N ASN A 1082 -54.79 12.36 14.72
CA ASN A 1082 -53.92 11.78 13.67
C ASN A 1082 -52.44 11.65 14.15
N PRO A 1083 -51.76 10.50 13.98
CA PRO A 1083 -50.38 10.34 14.44
C PRO A 1083 -49.36 10.67 13.32
N VAL A 1084 -48.94 11.94 13.23
CA VAL A 1084 -47.89 12.37 12.28
C VAL A 1084 -46.91 13.35 12.96
N PHE A 1085 -45.63 12.96 13.00
CA PHE A 1085 -44.43 13.69 13.44
C PHE A 1085 -44.32 14.25 14.88
N THR A 1086 -43.22 13.90 15.54
CA THR A 1086 -42.57 14.72 16.59
C THR A 1086 -41.05 14.67 16.43
N ARG A 1087 -40.38 15.82 16.45
CA ARG A 1087 -38.95 15.95 16.77
C ARG A 1087 -38.79 16.48 18.20
N TYR A 1088 -37.77 15.96 18.88
CA TYR A 1088 -37.03 16.49 20.03
C TYR A 1088 -37.55 17.71 20.82
N ALA A 1089 -37.55 17.55 22.15
CA ALA A 1089 -36.75 18.40 23.03
C ALA A 1089 -36.09 17.54 24.13
N ASN A 1090 -34.88 17.89 24.53
CA ASN A 1090 -34.05 17.18 25.50
C ASN A 1090 -33.82 18.12 26.68
N ASP A 1091 -33.96 17.68 27.93
CA ASP A 1091 -33.44 18.44 29.07
C ASP A 1091 -33.03 17.54 30.27
N SER A 1092 -31.80 17.03 30.14
CA SER A 1092 -30.67 17.24 31.06
C SER A 1092 -30.72 16.87 32.58
N VAL A 1093 -29.56 16.32 33.02
CA VAL A 1093 -28.96 16.32 34.38
C VAL A 1093 -29.21 15.13 35.36
N TYR A 1094 -28.21 14.24 35.41
CA TYR A 1094 -27.58 13.56 36.58
C TYR A 1094 -28.40 13.18 37.85
N ALA A 1095 -28.37 11.88 38.23
CA ALA A 1095 -27.38 11.34 39.19
C ALA A 1095 -27.74 9.94 39.77
N ASN A 1096 -26.69 9.23 40.25
CA ASN A 1096 -26.68 8.11 41.21
C ASN A 1096 -27.11 6.70 40.75
N TRP A 1097 -26.09 5.91 40.37
CA TRP A 1097 -26.00 4.48 40.69
C TRP A 1097 -24.88 4.26 41.70
N MET A 1098 -25.21 3.75 42.89
CA MET A 1098 -24.27 3.07 43.79
C MET A 1098 -25.02 2.01 44.60
N ALA A 1099 -24.72 0.74 44.34
CA ALA A 1099 -24.46 -0.33 45.33
C ALA A 1099 -24.77 -1.72 44.74
N LEU A 1100 -23.72 -2.48 44.43
CA LEU A 1100 -23.76 -3.93 44.61
C LEU A 1100 -23.53 -4.23 46.10
N PRO A 1101 -24.16 -5.30 46.62
CA PRO A 1101 -23.55 -6.02 47.73
C PRO A 1101 -23.40 -7.52 47.45
N SER A 1102 -22.29 -8.07 47.95
CA SER A 1102 -22.09 -9.49 48.23
C SER A 1102 -21.27 -9.58 49.53
N PRO A 1103 -21.07 -10.75 50.15
CA PRO A 1103 -22.05 -11.81 50.45
C PRO A 1103 -22.01 -12.21 51.96
N ALA A 1104 -22.86 -13.17 52.39
CA ALA A 1104 -22.57 -14.28 53.34
C ALA A 1104 -23.66 -14.61 54.40
N LYS A 1105 -23.73 -15.92 54.76
CA LYS A 1105 -24.47 -16.59 55.86
C LYS A 1105 -26.01 -16.56 55.72
N ILE A 1106 -26.76 -17.66 55.57
CA ILE A 1106 -26.68 -19.05 56.10
C ILE A 1106 -26.80 -19.13 57.64
N VAL A 1107 -28.02 -19.43 58.13
CA VAL A 1107 -28.42 -20.64 58.91
C VAL A 1107 -29.85 -20.43 59.47
N GLU A 1108 -30.82 -21.24 59.00
CA GLU A 1108 -32.06 -21.75 59.68
C GLU A 1108 -33.08 -20.77 60.34
N LYS A 1109 -34.41 -21.04 60.43
CA LYS A 1109 -35.29 -22.16 60.02
C LYS A 1109 -36.78 -21.72 60.08
N ILE A 1110 -37.66 -22.36 59.29
CA ILE A 1110 -39.14 -22.49 59.51
C ILE A 1110 -39.91 -21.15 59.34
N ASP A 1111 -41.04 -21.04 58.64
CA ASP A 1111 -42.17 -21.97 58.44
C ASP A 1111 -42.78 -21.89 57.02
N SER A 1112 -43.58 -22.92 56.66
CA SER A 1112 -44.42 -23.10 55.44
C SER A 1112 -43.78 -22.90 54.05
#